data_AF-A0A2V5M172-F1
#
_entry.id   AF-A0A2V5M172-F1
#
_cell.length_a   1.000
_cell.length_b   1.000
_cell.length_c   1.000
_cell.angle_alpha   90.00
_cell.angle_beta   90.00
_cell.angle_gamma   90.00
#
_symmetry.space_group_name_H-M   'P 1'
#
loop_
_entity.id
_entity.type
_entity.pdbx_description
1 polymer ?
#
loop_
_entity_poly.entity_id
_entity_poly.type
_entity_poly.pdbx_seq_one_letter_code
_entity_poly.pdbx_strand_id
1 'polypeptide(L)'
;NELLANVTKPPPKIEKEVLPPGKYRIGDTVNKTLRLGLEEDSRRILFGEDIEDPKGGVFRLTQKLSTEFPKQVFNSPLAESTILGVACGLAAYGKRPVFELQFIDFIYPGFNQLVTNISNLRWRSFGNWKCPAVIYAPYGAYLPGGSLWHSQANESVLAHYPGLNVVIPSTPADAAGLLWTAMHCEDPVIFLIPKHLLWAEHEYTKPIRAVPLGRARTLCEGSDVTLVGWGNTVEKSLEALGKIGNEISVELIDPRSIVPLDKAAIEQSVRKTRRLVVVQEDTENCSVGQMIISHVTSTSELWNEMISPPVLVSKANVMIGYNPIYEYAALPDVDRIVSAIRRSIATKHERIAVVPTSRDDSGRSAPEPEFPEPGSTSPATADAGKRHVQSITVPVMGEGIRNAKIVSLLKKPGDPIELDDELCEVETDKAVYPIQSSFAGVMGEWKTKVGDTVEIGQELGTLIAREPAFADQFETAAKRSAVVAAIDDRGRTGHKAASAEPGSPIPATRIEPALSPTITRKLSRVIPANLQIDARWDAIRGARETAKKKDPENAPSPSVMIAWSVVRAMEKHAPFRRLILEDDQIVQNDDFSLGVAVALEEDRLATAVITNANNKNWSEFVKAYNDTVAATRGGRVDAMNAPVVISSLGSFEVKSGAPIVVPPSVCTLFVGTAHRELIPNKSKNESAEVITLSLTFDHRVVNGASAAAFANEIKKQIEGFKIPQSASRSVST
;
A
#
# COMPACT_ATOMS: atom_id res chain seq x y z
N ASN A 1 -12.39 8.19 40.48
CA ASN A 1 -12.25 6.99 39.63
C ASN A 1 -10.76 6.68 39.52
N GLU A 2 -10.22 5.91 40.48
CA GLU A 2 -8.77 5.61 40.57
C GLU A 2 -8.22 4.89 39.33
N LEU A 3 -9.10 4.15 38.63
CA LEU A 3 -8.77 3.48 37.37
C LEU A 3 -8.25 4.46 36.30
N LEU A 4 -8.86 5.65 36.17
CA LEU A 4 -8.44 6.67 35.19
C LEU A 4 -7.16 7.39 35.62
N ALA A 5 -6.94 7.57 36.93
CA ALA A 5 -5.79 8.28 37.47
C ALA A 5 -4.45 7.53 37.21
N ASN A 6 -4.53 6.21 36.99
CA ASN A 6 -3.37 5.36 36.79
C ASN A 6 -3.03 5.08 35.32
N VAL A 7 -3.84 5.56 34.36
CA VAL A 7 -3.59 5.37 32.92
C VAL A 7 -2.51 6.35 32.43
N THR A 8 -2.71 7.64 32.69
CA THR A 8 -1.74 8.71 32.42
C THR A 8 -1.77 9.72 33.55
N LYS A 9 -0.63 10.29 33.90
CA LYS A 9 -0.55 11.45 34.78
C LYS A 9 -1.04 12.70 34.02
N PRO A 10 -1.71 13.64 34.70
CA PRO A 10 -1.97 14.94 34.12
C PRO A 10 -0.67 15.57 33.58
N PRO A 11 -0.69 16.15 32.37
CA PRO A 11 0.46 16.84 31.81
C PRO A 11 0.97 17.93 32.77
N PRO A 12 2.29 18.16 32.83
CA PRO A 12 2.84 19.22 33.67
C PRO A 12 2.33 20.58 33.19
N LYS A 13 1.92 21.44 34.13
CA LYS A 13 1.63 22.84 33.84
C LYS A 13 2.94 23.60 33.77
N ILE A 14 3.38 23.92 32.56
CA ILE A 14 4.64 24.61 32.30
C ILE A 14 4.30 25.93 31.61
N GLU A 15 4.71 27.04 32.22
CA GLU A 15 4.52 28.40 31.69
C GLU A 15 5.89 29.02 31.35
N LYS A 16 6.78 28.21 30.75
CA LYS A 16 8.13 28.61 30.36
C LYS A 16 8.13 29.20 28.96
N GLU A 17 8.91 30.27 28.78
CA GLU A 17 9.30 30.76 27.45
C GLU A 17 10.36 29.81 26.90
N VAL A 18 10.08 29.21 25.75
CA VAL A 18 10.90 28.19 25.10
C VAL A 18 11.86 28.84 24.12
N LEU A 19 11.37 29.73 23.25
CA LEU A 19 12.19 30.41 22.24
C LEU A 19 11.89 31.92 22.24
N PRO A 20 12.88 32.77 21.96
CA PRO A 20 12.67 34.21 21.85
C PRO A 20 11.83 34.56 20.60
N PRO A 21 11.30 35.80 20.52
CA PRO A 21 10.70 36.33 19.29
C PRO A 21 11.63 36.15 18.10
N GLY A 22 11.05 36.00 16.91
CA GLY A 22 11.81 35.83 15.68
C GLY A 22 11.06 35.05 14.61
N LYS A 23 11.76 34.79 13.52
CA LYS A 23 11.25 34.07 12.37
C LYS A 23 11.71 32.62 12.41
N TYR A 24 10.78 31.68 12.29
CA TYR A 24 11.05 30.25 12.43
C TYR A 24 10.22 29.40 11.48
N ARG A 25 10.77 28.26 11.09
CA ARG A 25 10.04 27.12 10.52
C ARG A 25 9.87 26.03 11.59
N ILE A 26 8.97 25.07 11.36
CA ILE A 26 8.76 23.94 12.29
C ILE A 26 10.07 23.16 12.50
N GLY A 27 10.82 22.88 11.42
CA GLY A 27 12.10 22.18 11.55
C GLY A 27 13.10 22.92 12.46
N ASP A 28 13.15 24.26 12.36
CA ASP A 28 14.04 25.08 13.19
C ASP A 28 13.62 25.03 14.66
N THR A 29 12.31 25.11 14.96
CA THR A 29 11.84 25.10 16.34
C THR A 29 11.95 23.73 16.99
N VAL A 30 11.75 22.64 16.25
CA VAL A 30 12.00 21.28 16.72
C VAL A 30 13.47 21.12 17.11
N ASN A 31 14.42 21.45 16.21
CA ASN A 31 15.86 21.34 16.50
C ASN A 31 16.28 22.17 17.73
N LYS A 32 15.87 23.45 17.76
CA LYS A 32 16.19 24.35 18.89
C LYS A 32 15.59 23.87 20.20
N THR A 33 14.37 23.31 20.18
CA THR A 33 13.72 22.79 21.38
C THR A 33 14.40 21.52 21.88
N LEU A 34 14.79 20.60 20.98
CA LEU A 34 15.57 19.41 21.33
C LEU A 34 16.91 19.79 21.98
N ARG A 35 17.61 20.79 21.42
CA ARG A 35 18.84 21.34 22.00
C ARG A 35 18.64 21.86 23.42
N LEU A 36 17.64 22.74 23.63
CA LEU A 36 17.33 23.27 24.96
C LEU A 36 16.97 22.15 25.95
N GLY A 37 16.26 21.11 25.49
CA GLY A 37 15.97 19.94 26.31
C GLY A 37 17.24 19.21 26.74
N LEU A 38 18.15 18.94 25.80
CA LEU A 38 19.44 18.27 26.05
C LEU A 38 20.31 19.05 27.03
N GLU A 39 20.36 20.38 26.92
CA GLU A 39 21.07 21.28 27.83
C GLU A 39 20.49 21.24 29.26
N GLU A 40 19.17 21.17 29.39
CA GLU A 40 18.48 21.23 30.68
C GLU A 40 18.58 19.93 31.49
N ASP A 41 18.58 18.76 30.84
CA ASP A 41 18.52 17.47 31.54
C ASP A 41 19.43 16.42 30.89
N SER A 42 20.53 16.11 31.57
CA SER A 42 21.50 15.08 31.17
C SER A 42 20.95 13.64 31.16
N ARG A 43 19.73 13.43 31.68
CA ARG A 43 19.02 12.15 31.55
C ARG A 43 18.33 11.99 30.20
N ARG A 44 18.22 13.05 29.40
CA ARG A 44 17.64 12.97 28.05
C ARG A 44 18.61 12.31 27.09
N ILE A 45 18.10 11.30 26.41
CA ILE A 45 18.82 10.53 25.41
C ILE A 45 18.01 10.60 24.12
N LEU A 46 18.59 11.16 23.07
CA LEU A 46 18.06 11.11 21.72
C LEU A 46 18.60 9.87 21.01
N PHE A 47 17.69 9.11 20.38
CA PHE A 47 18.06 7.86 19.70
C PHE A 47 17.13 7.65 18.51
N GLY A 48 17.68 7.27 17.36
CA GLY A 48 16.92 7.10 16.13
C GLY A 48 17.81 6.85 14.94
N GLU A 49 17.21 6.65 13.78
CA GLU A 49 17.91 6.27 12.57
C GLU A 49 18.48 7.52 11.89
N ASP A 50 19.79 7.51 11.63
CA ASP A 50 20.49 8.61 10.94
C ASP A 50 20.44 9.99 11.64
N ILE A 51 20.14 10.04 12.93
CA ILE A 51 20.01 11.29 13.70
C ILE A 51 21.36 11.94 14.05
N GLU A 52 22.46 11.19 14.00
CA GLU A 52 23.80 11.74 14.28
C GLU A 52 24.36 12.55 13.10
N ASP A 53 25.23 13.50 13.44
CA ASP A 53 26.08 14.21 12.49
C ASP A 53 27.03 13.25 11.74
N PRO A 54 27.35 13.53 10.46
CA PRO A 54 27.07 14.77 9.73
C PRO A 54 25.68 14.85 9.10
N LYS A 55 24.86 13.80 9.18
CA LYS A 55 23.53 13.77 8.55
C LYS A 55 22.52 14.60 9.34
N GLY A 56 22.43 14.37 10.66
CA GLY A 56 21.59 15.16 11.57
C GLY A 56 20.10 14.89 11.40
N GLY A 57 19.72 13.67 11.02
CA GLY A 57 18.36 13.26 10.67
C GLY A 57 18.02 13.51 9.20
N VAL A 58 17.09 12.72 8.64
CA VAL A 58 16.67 12.85 7.22
C VAL A 58 16.10 14.24 6.92
N PHE A 59 15.35 14.80 7.87
CA PHE A 59 14.79 16.14 7.80
C PHE A 59 15.67 17.20 8.50
N ARG A 60 16.90 16.85 8.88
CA ARG A 60 17.85 17.72 9.60
C ARG A 60 17.36 18.23 10.96
N LEU A 61 16.39 17.54 11.58
CA LEU A 61 15.79 17.93 12.86
C LEU A 61 16.78 17.84 14.03
N THR A 62 17.83 17.02 13.93
CA THR A 62 18.85 16.82 14.97
C THR A 62 20.24 17.31 14.55
N GLN A 63 20.32 18.14 13.50
CA GLN A 63 21.58 18.68 13.01
C GLN A 63 22.39 19.34 14.14
N LYS A 64 23.70 19.03 14.18
CA LYS A 64 24.71 19.45 15.17
C LYS A 64 24.54 18.88 16.57
N LEU A 65 23.45 18.17 16.87
CA LEU A 65 23.17 17.75 18.25
C LEU A 65 24.10 16.62 18.71
N SER A 66 24.52 15.68 17.87
CA SER A 66 25.45 14.63 18.30
C SER A 66 26.88 15.12 18.42
N THR A 67 27.28 16.12 17.65
CA THR A 67 28.56 16.81 17.82
C THR A 67 28.62 17.58 19.14
N GLU A 68 27.54 18.30 19.48
CA GLU A 68 27.47 19.10 20.72
C GLU A 68 27.20 18.26 21.97
N PHE A 69 26.41 17.18 21.85
CA PHE A 69 25.98 16.31 22.96
C PHE A 69 26.31 14.83 22.70
N PRO A 70 27.60 14.45 22.55
CA PRO A 70 28.03 13.10 22.13
C PRO A 70 27.73 12.00 23.14
N LYS A 71 27.25 12.35 24.34
CA LYS A 71 26.83 11.40 25.39
C LYS A 71 25.31 11.23 25.48
N GLN A 72 24.55 11.93 24.65
CA GLN A 72 23.10 11.97 24.71
C GLN A 72 22.44 11.67 23.37
N VAL A 73 23.08 11.91 22.24
CA VAL A 73 22.49 11.72 20.89
C VAL A 73 23.22 10.60 20.17
N PHE A 74 22.51 9.54 19.78
CA PHE A 74 23.12 8.34 19.20
C PHE A 74 22.27 7.76 18.05
N ASN A 75 22.90 7.17 17.04
CA ASN A 75 22.19 6.42 16.03
C ASN A 75 21.71 5.07 16.57
N SER A 76 20.55 4.64 16.07
CA SER A 76 20.04 3.29 16.24
C SER A 76 20.32 2.41 15.02
N PRO A 77 20.23 1.07 15.17
CA PRO A 77 20.00 0.19 14.03
C PRO A 77 18.66 0.52 13.35
N LEU A 78 18.51 0.09 12.09
CA LEU A 78 17.24 0.10 11.34
C LEU A 78 16.31 -1.00 11.87
N ALA A 79 15.70 -0.75 13.03
CA ALA A 79 14.87 -1.72 13.74
C ALA A 79 13.96 -1.02 14.76
N GLU A 80 12.78 -0.58 14.34
CA GLU A 80 11.87 0.26 15.12
C GLU A 80 11.36 -0.43 16.39
N SER A 81 11.19 -1.76 16.36
CA SER A 81 10.92 -2.55 17.57
C SER A 81 12.05 -2.47 18.60
N THR A 82 13.31 -2.43 18.15
CA THR A 82 14.46 -2.27 19.05
C THR A 82 14.50 -0.85 19.60
N ILE A 83 14.25 0.15 18.75
CA ILE A 83 14.19 1.56 19.16
C ILE A 83 13.16 1.74 20.28
N LEU A 84 11.92 1.27 20.08
CA LEU A 84 10.86 1.35 21.09
C LEU A 84 11.14 0.48 22.33
N GLY A 85 11.73 -0.70 22.18
CA GLY A 85 12.12 -1.53 23.32
C GLY A 85 13.18 -0.85 24.20
N VAL A 86 14.22 -0.28 23.58
CA VAL A 86 15.27 0.49 24.26
C VAL A 86 14.69 1.74 24.92
N ALA A 87 13.71 2.40 24.28
CA ALA A 87 12.94 3.50 24.86
C ALA A 87 12.32 3.14 26.20
N CYS A 88 11.54 2.06 26.22
CA CYS A 88 10.90 1.58 27.42
C CYS A 88 11.92 1.25 28.51
N GLY A 89 13.02 0.57 28.15
CA GLY A 89 14.09 0.20 29.07
C GLY A 89 14.79 1.42 29.67
N LEU A 90 15.26 2.37 28.85
CA LEU A 90 15.91 3.59 29.31
C LEU A 90 15.00 4.40 30.24
N ALA A 91 13.73 4.55 29.86
CA ALA A 91 12.74 5.27 30.64
C ALA A 91 12.51 4.61 32.02
N ALA A 92 12.40 3.27 32.06
CA ALA A 92 12.30 2.48 33.28
C ALA A 92 13.53 2.63 34.19
N TYR A 93 14.74 2.75 33.62
CA TYR A 93 16.00 3.01 34.34
C TYR A 93 16.19 4.48 34.75
N GLY A 94 15.18 5.33 34.56
CA GLY A 94 15.20 6.73 35.02
C GLY A 94 15.78 7.74 34.02
N LYS A 95 16.04 7.33 32.77
CA LYS A 95 16.32 8.26 31.66
C LYS A 95 15.04 8.88 31.11
N ARG A 96 15.16 9.91 30.27
CA ARG A 96 14.03 10.62 29.63
C ARG A 96 14.19 10.63 28.12
N PRO A 97 13.94 9.49 27.47
CA PRO A 97 14.42 9.34 26.12
C PRO A 97 13.49 9.98 25.07
N VAL A 98 14.08 10.45 23.97
CA VAL A 98 13.41 11.19 22.88
C VAL A 98 13.77 10.53 21.55
N PHE A 99 12.85 9.80 20.95
CA PHE A 99 13.12 8.93 19.81
C PHE A 99 12.58 9.49 18.51
N GLU A 100 13.38 9.35 17.45
CA GLU A 100 12.91 9.52 16.09
C GLU A 100 12.47 8.16 15.53
N LEU A 101 11.24 8.11 15.02
CA LEU A 101 10.89 7.20 13.93
C LEU A 101 10.99 8.03 12.64
N GLN A 102 11.70 7.52 11.64
CA GLN A 102 12.02 8.31 10.45
C GLN A 102 10.74 8.76 9.72
N PHE A 103 9.70 7.92 9.73
CA PHE A 103 8.34 8.23 9.29
C PHE A 103 7.34 7.48 10.18
N ILE A 104 6.14 8.03 10.35
CA ILE A 104 5.11 7.38 11.19
C ILE A 104 4.68 6.02 10.63
N ASP A 105 4.75 5.84 9.31
CA ASP A 105 4.51 4.58 8.60
C ASP A 105 5.41 3.43 9.14
N PHE A 106 6.55 3.74 9.75
CA PHE A 106 7.50 2.77 10.28
C PHE A 106 7.23 2.39 11.74
N ILE A 107 6.11 2.83 12.31
CA ILE A 107 5.72 2.42 13.67
C ILE A 107 5.31 0.95 13.73
N TYR A 108 4.89 0.35 12.59
CA TYR A 108 4.29 -0.98 12.56
C TYR A 108 5.22 -2.12 13.03
N PRO A 109 6.50 -2.21 12.62
CA PRO A 109 7.43 -3.20 13.16
C PRO A 109 7.57 -3.12 14.68
N GLY A 110 7.50 -1.91 15.26
CA GLY A 110 7.59 -1.68 16.69
C GLY A 110 6.24 -1.67 17.43
N PHE A 111 5.13 -1.90 16.74
CA PHE A 111 3.81 -1.63 17.29
C PHE A 111 3.47 -2.44 18.53
N ASN A 112 3.89 -3.72 18.59
CA ASN A 112 3.72 -4.54 19.79
C ASN A 112 4.44 -3.93 21.01
N GLN A 113 5.65 -3.37 20.85
CA GLN A 113 6.34 -2.71 21.96
C GLN A 113 5.57 -1.49 22.44
N LEU A 114 5.00 -0.72 21.50
CA LEU A 114 4.21 0.46 21.83
C LEU A 114 2.98 0.09 22.67
N VAL A 115 2.15 -0.84 22.17
CA VAL A 115 0.81 -1.07 22.74
C VAL A 115 0.78 -2.08 23.88
N THR A 116 1.73 -3.04 23.88
CA THR A 116 1.77 -4.11 24.89
C THR A 116 2.71 -3.78 26.04
N ASN A 117 3.67 -2.88 25.86
CA ASN A 117 4.65 -2.54 26.90
C ASN A 117 4.63 -1.07 27.29
N ILE A 118 4.81 -0.16 26.33
CA ILE A 118 5.01 1.28 26.61
C ILE A 118 3.72 1.93 27.14
N SER A 119 2.61 1.77 26.43
CA SER A 119 1.34 2.46 26.74
C SER A 119 0.79 2.07 28.12
N ASN A 120 0.91 0.79 28.49
CA ASN A 120 0.31 0.27 29.72
C ASN A 120 1.27 0.21 30.92
N LEU A 121 2.56 0.57 30.77
CA LEU A 121 3.59 0.38 31.80
C LEU A 121 3.19 0.97 33.15
N ARG A 122 2.68 2.21 33.15
CA ARG A 122 2.19 2.88 34.36
C ARG A 122 1.07 2.07 35.01
N TRP A 123 0.05 1.76 34.22
CA TRP A 123 -1.16 1.12 34.73
C TRP A 123 -0.86 -0.28 35.29
N ARG A 124 -0.14 -1.13 34.54
CA ARG A 124 0.17 -2.51 34.97
C ARG A 124 1.12 -2.60 36.15
N SER A 125 1.84 -1.52 36.46
CA SER A 125 2.74 -1.43 37.60
C SER A 125 2.18 -0.62 38.77
N PHE A 126 0.90 -0.20 38.69
CA PHE A 126 0.27 0.66 39.69
C PHE A 126 1.09 1.95 39.95
N GLY A 127 1.67 2.53 38.89
CA GLY A 127 2.47 3.74 38.94
C GLY A 127 3.92 3.57 39.41
N ASN A 128 4.35 2.37 39.80
CA ASN A 128 5.73 2.10 40.22
C ASN A 128 6.74 2.28 39.08
N TRP A 129 6.34 1.90 37.86
CA TRP A 129 7.12 2.12 36.65
C TRP A 129 6.39 3.11 35.75
N LYS A 130 7.17 3.87 34.98
CA LYS A 130 6.67 4.92 34.08
C LYS A 130 7.54 4.97 32.84
N CYS A 131 7.01 5.54 31.77
CA CYS A 131 7.74 5.68 30.52
C CYS A 131 7.72 7.16 30.07
N PRO A 132 8.56 8.03 30.66
CA PRO A 132 8.72 9.44 30.24
C PRO A 132 9.47 9.53 28.89
N ALA A 133 8.87 8.99 27.84
CA ALA A 133 9.44 8.94 26.50
C ALA A 133 8.67 9.85 25.55
N VAL A 134 9.40 10.55 24.69
CA VAL A 134 8.82 11.22 23.51
C VAL A 134 9.18 10.38 22.30
N ILE A 135 8.21 10.03 21.47
CA ILE A 135 8.42 9.39 20.17
C ILE A 135 7.93 10.39 19.14
N TYR A 136 8.84 11.00 18.39
CA TYR A 136 8.48 11.90 17.31
C TYR A 136 8.68 11.23 15.96
N ALA A 137 7.79 11.57 15.03
CA ALA A 137 7.83 11.05 13.69
C ALA A 137 7.30 12.09 12.70
N PRO A 138 7.97 12.30 11.56
CA PRO A 138 7.37 12.93 10.40
C PRO A 138 6.08 12.19 9.98
N TYR A 139 5.03 12.96 9.74
CA TYR A 139 3.66 12.47 9.56
C TYR A 139 2.99 13.16 8.36
N GLY A 140 2.10 12.43 7.70
CA GLY A 140 1.16 12.96 6.73
C GLY A 140 1.70 13.22 5.31
N ALA A 141 0.79 13.54 4.41
CA ALA A 141 0.92 13.67 2.97
C ALA A 141 1.10 15.14 2.54
N TYR A 142 0.54 15.50 1.37
CA TYR A 142 0.66 16.81 0.70
C TYR A 142 2.07 17.14 0.21
N LEU A 143 2.98 16.16 0.27
CA LEU A 143 4.33 16.24 -0.23
C LEU A 143 4.55 15.04 -1.18
N PRO A 144 4.29 15.24 -2.49
CA PRO A 144 4.28 14.14 -3.45
C PRO A 144 5.57 13.33 -3.50
N GLY A 145 5.40 12.03 -3.78
CA GLY A 145 6.50 11.06 -3.89
C GLY A 145 6.67 10.16 -2.67
N GLY A 146 5.97 10.43 -1.56
CA GLY A 146 6.01 9.58 -0.36
C GLY A 146 5.17 8.29 -0.46
N SER A 147 4.04 8.37 -1.15
CA SER A 147 3.13 7.24 -1.43
C SER A 147 2.80 6.37 -0.20
N LEU A 148 2.75 5.05 -0.37
CA LEU A 148 2.21 4.08 0.59
C LEU A 148 2.94 4.02 1.94
N TRP A 149 4.21 4.43 1.97
CA TRP A 149 5.13 4.17 3.09
C TRP A 149 5.70 5.43 3.74
N HIS A 150 5.30 6.62 3.29
CA HIS A 150 5.82 7.86 3.85
C HIS A 150 4.76 8.96 3.95
N SER A 151 3.51 8.71 3.61
CA SER A 151 2.47 9.75 3.55
C SER A 151 1.27 9.45 4.44
N GLN A 152 1.32 8.41 5.28
CA GLN A 152 0.20 8.08 6.14
C GLN A 152 0.09 9.04 7.34
N ALA A 153 -1.15 9.15 7.81
CA ALA A 153 -1.52 9.94 8.97
C ALA A 153 -1.61 9.02 10.22
N ASN A 154 -2.56 8.07 10.23
CA ASN A 154 -2.67 6.99 11.24
C ASN A 154 -2.79 7.44 12.71
N GLU A 155 -3.09 8.70 13.00
CA GLU A 155 -3.21 9.20 14.37
C GLU A 155 -4.37 8.52 15.12
N SER A 156 -5.40 8.07 14.41
CA SER A 156 -6.55 7.35 14.97
C SER A 156 -6.16 6.03 15.64
N VAL A 157 -5.25 5.27 15.01
CA VAL A 157 -4.73 4.00 15.53
C VAL A 157 -4.00 4.24 16.86
N LEU A 158 -3.26 5.33 16.97
CA LEU A 158 -2.53 5.69 18.19
C LEU A 158 -3.47 6.20 19.28
N ALA A 159 -4.47 6.99 18.89
CA ALA A 159 -5.48 7.52 19.80
C ALA A 159 -6.32 6.42 20.47
N HIS A 160 -6.42 5.25 19.84
CA HIS A 160 -7.17 4.10 20.36
C HIS A 160 -6.57 3.51 21.65
N TYR A 161 -5.25 3.61 21.85
CA TYR A 161 -4.58 2.92 22.96
C TYR A 161 -4.45 3.80 24.21
N PRO A 162 -5.05 3.41 25.36
CA PRO A 162 -4.90 4.12 26.61
C PRO A 162 -3.44 4.19 27.06
N GLY A 163 -3.07 5.28 27.74
CA GLY A 163 -1.72 5.47 28.27
C GLY A 163 -0.76 6.20 27.32
N LEU A 164 -1.18 6.42 26.07
CA LEU A 164 -0.47 7.29 25.13
C LEU A 164 -1.06 8.70 25.15
N ASN A 165 -0.20 9.71 25.00
CA ASN A 165 -0.60 11.05 24.59
C ASN A 165 -0.19 11.24 23.13
N VAL A 166 -1.02 11.91 22.34
CA VAL A 166 -0.78 12.11 20.90
C VAL A 166 -1.01 13.57 20.57
N VAL A 167 0.01 14.23 20.02
CA VAL A 167 -0.04 15.65 19.66
C VAL A 167 0.48 15.90 18.25
N ILE A 168 -0.12 16.88 17.59
CA ILE A 168 0.14 17.24 16.19
C ILE A 168 0.18 18.77 16.10
N PRO A 169 1.38 19.39 16.03
CA PRO A 169 1.49 20.84 15.84
C PRO A 169 1.05 21.25 14.43
N SER A 170 0.54 22.47 14.29
CA SER A 170 0.21 23.09 12.99
C SER A 170 1.05 24.34 12.70
N THR A 171 1.84 24.81 13.67
CA THR A 171 2.67 26.01 13.54
C THR A 171 4.04 25.82 14.21
N PRO A 172 5.07 26.62 13.86
CA PRO A 172 6.36 26.58 14.54
C PRO A 172 6.28 26.77 16.06
N ALA A 173 5.36 27.62 16.55
CA ALA A 173 5.14 27.83 17.99
C ALA A 173 4.51 26.62 18.68
N ASP A 174 3.55 25.97 18.03
CA ASP A 174 2.98 24.72 18.57
C ASP A 174 4.04 23.63 18.62
N ALA A 175 4.87 23.50 17.57
CA ALA A 175 5.92 22.50 17.54
C ALA A 175 6.92 22.68 18.69
N ALA A 176 7.39 23.90 18.92
CA ALA A 176 8.29 24.19 20.06
C ALA A 176 7.59 23.96 21.41
N GLY A 177 6.39 24.50 21.57
CA GLY A 177 5.69 24.50 22.85
C GLY A 177 5.19 23.13 23.27
N LEU A 178 4.65 22.34 22.33
CA LEU A 178 4.19 20.97 22.58
C LEU A 178 5.35 20.02 22.80
N LEU A 179 6.43 20.11 22.00
CA LEU A 179 7.62 19.28 22.19
C LEU A 179 8.29 19.55 23.53
N TRP A 180 8.36 20.83 23.93
CA TRP A 180 8.84 21.21 25.25
C TRP A 180 8.01 20.54 26.35
N THR A 181 6.68 20.66 26.30
CA THR A 181 5.80 20.02 27.28
C THR A 181 5.91 18.49 27.26
N ALA A 182 5.98 17.88 26.07
CA ALA A 182 6.10 16.44 25.87
C ALA A 182 7.35 15.89 26.55
N MET A 183 8.49 16.55 26.36
CA MET A 183 9.76 16.24 27.00
C MET A 183 9.70 16.28 28.54
N HIS A 184 8.74 16.98 29.13
CA HIS A 184 8.54 17.07 30.58
C HIS A 184 7.43 16.15 31.11
N CYS A 185 6.71 15.44 30.23
CA CYS A 185 5.69 14.49 30.62
C CYS A 185 6.30 13.23 31.24
N GLU A 186 5.57 12.62 32.16
CA GLU A 186 5.97 11.40 32.87
C GLU A 186 5.49 10.12 32.17
N ASP A 187 4.76 10.28 31.07
CA ASP A 187 4.10 9.23 30.29
C ASP A 187 4.43 9.39 28.80
N PRO A 188 4.24 8.34 28.00
CA PRO A 188 4.59 8.38 26.58
C PRO A 188 3.84 9.48 25.84
N VAL A 189 4.57 10.25 25.04
CA VAL A 189 4.01 11.24 24.12
C VAL A 189 4.45 10.94 22.70
N ILE A 190 3.49 10.73 21.81
CA ILE A 190 3.70 10.67 20.36
C ILE A 190 3.57 12.10 19.81
N PHE A 191 4.64 12.59 19.20
CA PHE A 191 4.72 13.93 18.61
C PHE A 191 4.83 13.82 17.08
N LEU A 192 3.71 13.99 16.38
CA LEU A 192 3.63 13.76 14.94
C LEU A 192 3.85 15.07 14.18
N ILE A 193 4.91 15.17 13.40
CA ILE A 193 5.35 16.40 12.75
C ILE A 193 4.80 16.45 11.31
N PRO A 194 3.88 17.37 10.97
CA PRO A 194 3.33 17.41 9.62
C PRO A 194 4.39 17.82 8.59
N LYS A 195 4.73 16.91 7.67
CA LYS A 195 5.85 17.08 6.74
C LYS A 195 5.67 18.25 5.78
N HIS A 196 4.46 18.45 5.26
CA HIS A 196 4.15 19.55 4.36
C HIS A 196 4.38 20.92 5.02
N LEU A 197 4.14 21.03 6.33
CA LEU A 197 4.34 22.27 7.09
C LEU A 197 5.78 22.49 7.60
N LEU A 198 6.70 21.54 7.41
CA LEU A 198 8.08 21.63 7.95
C LEU A 198 8.80 22.92 7.54
N TRP A 199 8.56 23.37 6.32
CA TRP A 199 9.23 24.51 5.69
C TRP A 199 8.43 25.81 5.76
N ALA A 200 7.20 25.76 6.26
CA ALA A 200 6.37 26.95 6.44
C ALA A 200 6.99 27.86 7.49
N GLU A 201 7.27 29.10 7.11
CA GLU A 201 7.95 30.08 7.94
C GLU A 201 6.94 31.04 8.57
N HIS A 202 7.10 31.32 9.87
CA HIS A 202 6.24 32.24 10.61
C HIS A 202 7.07 33.18 11.48
N GLU A 203 6.62 34.43 11.58
CA GLU A 203 7.25 35.47 12.39
C GLU A 203 6.49 35.68 13.69
N TYR A 204 7.20 35.66 14.81
CA TYR A 204 6.63 35.85 16.14
C TYR A 204 7.20 37.12 16.78
N THR A 205 6.31 38.04 17.17
CA THR A 205 6.66 39.27 17.90
C THR A 205 6.81 39.06 19.40
N LYS A 206 6.31 37.93 19.91
CA LYS A 206 6.38 37.53 21.33
C LYS A 206 7.17 36.22 21.47
N PRO A 207 7.75 35.95 22.65
CA PRO A 207 8.39 34.67 22.92
C PRO A 207 7.42 33.50 22.72
N ILE A 208 7.91 32.40 22.16
CA ILE A 208 7.16 31.15 22.05
C ILE A 208 7.16 30.49 23.43
N ARG A 209 5.99 30.05 23.89
CA ARG A 209 5.79 29.44 25.22
C ARG A 209 5.45 27.96 25.12
N ALA A 210 5.67 27.24 26.22
CA ALA A 210 5.21 25.88 26.38
C ALA A 210 3.68 25.79 26.19
N VAL A 211 3.23 24.72 25.53
CA VAL A 211 1.80 24.49 25.24
C VAL A 211 1.35 23.27 26.03
N PRO A 212 0.35 23.39 26.93
CA PRO A 212 -0.17 22.23 27.66
C PRO A 212 -0.82 21.22 26.70
N LEU A 213 -0.62 19.92 26.96
CA LEU A 213 -1.34 18.89 26.21
C LEU A 213 -2.84 18.94 26.57
N GLY A 214 -3.70 18.67 25.58
CA GLY A 214 -5.16 18.78 25.73
C GLY A 214 -5.69 20.20 25.77
N ARG A 215 -4.97 21.16 25.18
CA ARG A 215 -5.44 22.54 25.00
C ARG A 215 -5.52 22.92 23.53
N ALA A 216 -6.75 23.11 23.06
CA ALA A 216 -7.02 23.61 21.72
C ALA A 216 -6.70 25.11 21.59
N ARG A 217 -6.61 25.58 20.34
CA ARG A 217 -6.51 27.01 19.98
C ARG A 217 -7.61 27.34 19.00
N THR A 218 -8.33 28.43 19.26
CA THR A 218 -9.16 29.10 18.25
C THR A 218 -8.25 29.92 17.34
N LEU A 219 -8.22 29.59 16.05
CA LEU A 219 -7.46 30.29 15.02
C LEU A 219 -8.24 31.47 14.43
N CYS A 220 -9.55 31.29 14.28
CA CYS A 220 -10.48 32.31 13.78
C CYS A 220 -11.75 32.26 14.63
N GLU A 221 -12.22 33.40 15.11
CA GLU A 221 -13.52 33.51 15.77
C GLU A 221 -14.63 33.54 14.71
N GLY A 222 -15.75 32.88 15.01
CA GLY A 222 -16.93 32.91 14.15
C GLY A 222 -18.21 32.52 14.88
N SER A 223 -19.34 32.63 14.17
CA SER A 223 -20.70 32.43 14.73
C SER A 223 -21.56 31.42 14.00
N ASP A 224 -21.26 31.06 12.75
CA ASP A 224 -22.21 30.32 11.92
C ASP A 224 -21.90 28.82 11.86
N VAL A 225 -20.62 28.45 11.91
CA VAL A 225 -20.19 27.05 11.90
C VAL A 225 -18.86 26.87 12.62
N THR A 226 -18.75 25.81 13.43
CA THR A 226 -17.49 25.35 14.00
C THR A 226 -16.79 24.45 12.99
N LEU A 227 -15.55 24.79 12.65
CA LEU A 227 -14.64 23.98 11.85
C LEU A 227 -13.51 23.47 12.77
N VAL A 228 -13.31 22.15 12.85
CA VAL A 228 -12.21 21.56 13.62
C VAL A 228 -11.22 20.92 12.64
N GLY A 229 -9.95 21.31 12.68
CA GLY A 229 -8.89 20.73 11.83
C GLY A 229 -7.51 20.83 12.47
N TRP A 230 -6.60 19.93 12.12
CA TRP A 230 -5.26 19.82 12.75
C TRP A 230 -4.18 19.43 11.74
N GLY A 231 -2.92 19.65 12.11
CA GLY A 231 -1.77 19.34 11.25
C GLY A 231 -1.87 20.04 9.89
N ASN A 232 -1.62 19.31 8.80
CA ASN A 232 -1.63 19.87 7.45
C ASN A 232 -3.00 20.45 7.03
N THR A 233 -4.12 19.96 7.58
CA THR A 233 -5.45 20.43 7.18
C THR A 233 -5.77 21.83 7.70
N VAL A 234 -5.00 22.36 8.65
CA VAL A 234 -5.14 23.75 9.11
C VAL A 234 -4.87 24.74 7.98
N GLU A 235 -3.82 24.52 7.18
CA GLU A 235 -3.52 25.36 6.02
C GLU A 235 -4.69 25.34 5.02
N LYS A 236 -5.19 24.14 4.68
CA LYS A 236 -6.33 23.97 3.76
C LYS A 236 -7.63 24.57 4.29
N SER A 237 -7.82 24.56 5.60
CA SER A 237 -8.94 25.22 6.26
C SER A 237 -8.84 26.74 6.13
N LEU A 238 -7.67 27.32 6.37
CA LEU A 238 -7.44 28.77 6.21
C LEU A 238 -7.60 29.21 4.75
N GLU A 239 -7.11 28.44 3.79
CA GLU A 239 -7.34 28.66 2.35
C GLU A 239 -8.84 28.64 2.00
N ALA A 240 -9.59 27.68 2.55
CA ALA A 240 -11.04 27.58 2.36
C ALA A 240 -11.80 28.78 2.94
N LEU A 241 -11.40 29.25 4.14
CA LEU A 241 -11.95 30.46 4.74
C LEU A 241 -11.65 31.70 3.88
N GLY A 242 -10.45 31.80 3.32
CA GLY A 242 -10.11 32.86 2.38
C GLY A 242 -10.98 32.86 1.12
N LYS A 243 -11.33 31.67 0.61
CA LYS A 243 -12.22 31.50 -0.56
C LYS A 243 -13.69 31.82 -0.25
N ILE A 244 -14.16 31.53 0.97
CA ILE A 244 -15.51 31.89 1.45
C ILE A 244 -15.61 33.40 1.73
N GLY A 245 -14.51 34.02 2.17
CA GLY A 245 -14.49 35.43 2.54
C GLY A 245 -15.49 35.72 3.68
N ASN A 246 -16.31 36.75 3.51
CA ASN A 246 -17.27 37.21 4.52
C ASN A 246 -18.67 36.59 4.34
N GLU A 247 -18.84 35.60 3.45
CA GLU A 247 -20.15 34.97 3.20
C GLU A 247 -20.66 34.18 4.41
N ILE A 248 -19.76 33.55 5.16
CA ILE A 248 -20.06 32.65 6.29
C ILE A 248 -19.04 32.89 7.39
N SER A 249 -19.51 33.11 8.63
CA SER A 249 -18.66 33.29 9.80
C SER A 249 -18.23 31.94 10.38
N VAL A 250 -16.99 31.53 10.10
CA VAL A 250 -16.45 30.23 10.54
C VAL A 250 -15.58 30.38 11.78
N GLU A 251 -15.90 29.63 12.84
CA GLU A 251 -14.99 29.45 13.98
C GLU A 251 -14.05 28.27 13.73
N LEU A 252 -12.76 28.53 13.54
CA LEU A 252 -11.76 27.48 13.28
C LEU A 252 -11.01 27.11 14.56
N ILE A 253 -11.13 25.85 14.96
CA ILE A 253 -10.44 25.26 16.11
C ILE A 253 -9.36 24.29 15.64
N ASP A 254 -8.16 24.50 16.16
CA ASP A 254 -7.05 23.55 16.11
C ASP A 254 -6.91 22.85 17.46
N PRO A 255 -7.21 21.54 17.55
CA PRO A 255 -7.16 20.82 18.82
C PRO A 255 -5.74 20.69 19.37
N ARG A 256 -4.69 20.71 18.52
CA ARG A 256 -3.26 20.43 18.83
C ARG A 256 -2.95 19.06 19.43
N SER A 257 -3.81 18.57 20.31
CA SER A 257 -3.74 17.27 20.97
C SER A 257 -4.91 16.40 20.51
N ILE A 258 -4.59 15.21 20.03
CA ILE A 258 -5.55 14.17 19.71
C ILE A 258 -5.90 13.39 20.98
N VAL A 259 -4.87 13.10 21.81
CA VAL A 259 -5.04 12.51 23.13
C VAL A 259 -4.15 13.25 24.15
N PRO A 260 -4.74 13.81 25.23
CA PRO A 260 -6.17 14.02 25.43
C PRO A 260 -6.73 15.10 24.49
N LEU A 261 -7.96 14.92 24.00
CA LEU A 261 -8.67 15.92 23.21
C LEU A 261 -9.29 17.00 24.10
N ASP A 262 -9.17 18.28 23.73
CA ASP A 262 -9.87 19.39 24.39
C ASP A 262 -11.36 19.44 24.00
N LYS A 263 -12.11 18.48 24.53
CA LYS A 263 -13.56 18.36 24.30
C LYS A 263 -14.30 19.64 24.69
N ALA A 264 -13.93 20.25 25.81
CA ALA A 264 -14.60 21.44 26.32
C ALA A 264 -14.56 22.61 25.33
N ALA A 265 -13.40 22.86 24.68
CA ALA A 265 -13.28 23.90 23.67
C ALA A 265 -14.18 23.63 22.45
N ILE A 266 -14.23 22.38 21.97
CA ILE A 266 -15.09 21.98 20.85
C ILE A 266 -16.57 22.14 21.22
N GLU A 267 -16.98 21.68 22.40
CA GLU A 267 -18.36 21.83 22.87
C GLU A 267 -18.77 23.29 23.00
N GLN A 268 -17.90 24.14 23.57
CA GLN A 268 -18.18 25.57 23.71
C GLN A 268 -18.42 26.23 22.35
N SER A 269 -17.59 25.89 21.36
CA SER A 269 -17.75 26.39 19.99
C SER A 269 -19.01 25.87 19.32
N VAL A 270 -19.31 24.58 19.45
CA VAL A 270 -20.53 23.99 18.88
C VAL A 270 -21.79 24.55 19.54
N ARG A 271 -21.79 24.88 20.85
CA ARG A 271 -22.91 25.61 21.48
C ARG A 271 -23.11 26.98 20.85
N LYS A 272 -22.01 27.67 20.54
CA LYS A 272 -22.05 29.01 19.91
C LYS A 272 -22.58 28.94 18.48
N THR A 273 -22.06 28.03 17.66
CA THR A 273 -22.33 27.99 16.21
C THR A 273 -23.47 27.05 15.82
N ARG A 274 -23.80 26.10 16.70
CA ARG A 274 -24.83 25.06 16.53
C ARG A 274 -24.60 24.13 15.33
N ARG A 275 -23.38 24.13 14.76
CA ARG A 275 -22.98 23.34 13.59
C ARG A 275 -21.53 22.89 13.71
N LEU A 276 -21.22 21.72 13.16
CA LEU A 276 -19.88 21.13 13.23
C LEU A 276 -19.45 20.59 11.87
N VAL A 277 -18.27 21.00 11.44
CA VAL A 277 -17.50 20.40 10.35
C VAL A 277 -16.14 19.98 10.91
N VAL A 278 -15.71 18.76 10.65
CA VAL A 278 -14.39 18.25 11.04
C VAL A 278 -13.57 17.95 9.79
N VAL A 279 -12.32 18.38 9.75
CA VAL A 279 -11.39 18.18 8.64
C VAL A 279 -10.15 17.45 9.12
N GLN A 280 -9.97 16.23 8.65
CA GLN A 280 -8.83 15.39 9.01
C GLN A 280 -8.11 14.86 7.78
N GLU A 281 -6.82 14.61 7.92
CA GLU A 281 -6.02 14.01 6.84
C GLU A 281 -6.14 12.47 6.82
N ASP A 282 -6.38 11.85 7.97
CA ASP A 282 -6.49 10.40 8.09
C ASP A 282 -7.65 9.82 7.27
N THR A 283 -7.71 8.50 7.19
CA THR A 283 -8.82 7.79 6.57
C THR A 283 -10.14 8.04 7.30
N GLU A 284 -11.25 7.93 6.58
CA GLU A 284 -12.58 8.16 7.13
C GLU A 284 -12.95 7.13 8.22
N ASN A 285 -12.65 5.85 7.98
CA ASN A 285 -13.02 4.77 8.89
C ASN A 285 -12.25 4.79 10.20
N CYS A 286 -12.96 4.57 11.32
CA CYS A 286 -12.38 4.42 12.66
C CYS A 286 -11.51 5.62 13.07
N SER A 287 -11.92 6.82 12.69
CA SER A 287 -11.05 7.99 12.74
C SER A 287 -11.27 8.92 13.95
N VAL A 288 -10.33 9.84 14.17
CA VAL A 288 -10.46 10.89 15.18
C VAL A 288 -11.65 11.79 14.88
N GLY A 289 -11.89 12.11 13.61
CA GLY A 289 -13.05 12.90 13.21
C GLY A 289 -14.37 12.22 13.58
N GLN A 290 -14.47 10.91 13.39
CA GLN A 290 -15.62 10.12 13.85
C GLN A 290 -15.73 10.11 15.38
N MET A 291 -14.61 10.03 16.12
CA MET A 291 -14.60 10.16 17.58
C MET A 291 -15.14 11.51 18.07
N ILE A 292 -14.75 12.62 17.42
CA ILE A 292 -15.25 13.97 17.75
C ILE A 292 -16.76 14.06 17.49
N ILE A 293 -17.20 13.61 16.32
CA ILE A 293 -18.62 13.60 15.95
C ILE A 293 -19.42 12.78 16.96
N SER A 294 -18.97 11.56 17.25
CA SER A 294 -19.63 10.68 18.22
C SER A 294 -19.71 11.32 19.61
N HIS A 295 -18.66 12.00 20.07
CA HIS A 295 -18.67 12.72 21.35
C HIS A 295 -19.78 13.77 21.35
N VAL A 296 -19.77 14.68 20.37
CA VAL A 296 -20.74 15.78 20.28
C VAL A 296 -22.17 15.27 20.15
N THR A 297 -22.43 14.25 19.33
CA THR A 297 -23.78 13.70 19.15
C THR A 297 -24.26 12.84 20.33
N SER A 298 -23.34 12.31 21.15
CA SER A 298 -23.68 11.57 22.38
C SER A 298 -23.99 12.47 23.57
N THR A 299 -23.61 13.75 23.51
CA THR A 299 -23.96 14.75 24.52
C THR A 299 -25.35 15.30 24.19
N SER A 300 -26.37 14.82 24.91
CA SER A 300 -27.78 15.14 24.68
C SER A 300 -28.06 16.64 24.54
N GLU A 301 -27.46 17.47 25.39
CA GLU A 301 -27.65 18.92 25.38
C GLU A 301 -27.15 19.53 24.07
N LEU A 302 -25.94 19.16 23.62
CA LEU A 302 -25.40 19.63 22.34
C LEU A 302 -26.23 19.14 21.17
N TRP A 303 -26.56 17.85 21.15
CA TRP A 303 -27.33 17.23 20.08
C TRP A 303 -28.70 17.89 19.86
N ASN A 304 -29.36 18.30 20.94
CA ASN A 304 -30.64 19.00 20.90
C ASN A 304 -30.51 20.42 20.35
N GLU A 305 -29.36 21.06 20.54
CA GLU A 305 -29.09 22.42 20.05
C GLU A 305 -28.61 22.45 18.59
N MET A 306 -28.07 21.35 18.05
CA MET A 306 -27.54 21.34 16.68
C MET A 306 -28.60 21.58 15.59
N ILE A 307 -28.27 22.42 14.59
CA ILE A 307 -29.16 22.77 13.46
C ILE A 307 -28.87 21.91 12.22
N SER A 308 -27.64 21.42 12.06
CA SER A 308 -27.26 20.47 11.00
C SER A 308 -26.57 19.25 11.57
N PRO A 309 -26.67 18.08 10.91
CA PRO A 309 -25.80 16.97 11.20
C PRO A 309 -24.32 17.41 11.05
N PRO A 310 -23.41 16.91 11.90
CA PRO A 310 -21.98 17.09 11.71
C PRO A 310 -21.53 16.58 10.34
N VAL A 311 -20.53 17.23 9.73
CA VAL A 311 -19.93 16.82 8.47
C VAL A 311 -18.46 16.47 8.68
N LEU A 312 -18.01 15.33 8.12
CA LEU A 312 -16.61 14.92 8.12
C LEU A 312 -16.01 15.11 6.72
N VAL A 313 -14.91 15.84 6.64
CA VAL A 313 -14.05 15.94 5.46
C VAL A 313 -12.77 15.18 5.77
N SER A 314 -12.52 14.11 5.02
CA SER A 314 -11.46 13.15 5.31
C SER A 314 -10.81 12.64 4.03
N LYS A 315 -9.61 12.08 4.11
CA LYS A 315 -9.11 11.22 3.03
C LYS A 315 -10.07 10.06 2.85
N ALA A 316 -10.38 9.71 1.59
CA ALA A 316 -11.18 8.53 1.28
C ALA A 316 -10.47 7.25 1.78
N ASN A 317 -11.21 6.14 1.90
CA ASN A 317 -10.67 4.83 2.29
C ASN A 317 -9.85 4.19 1.15
N VAL A 318 -8.82 4.91 0.69
CA VAL A 318 -7.91 4.56 -0.40
C VAL A 318 -6.47 4.82 0.03
N MET A 319 -5.55 4.19 -0.68
CA MET A 319 -4.11 4.39 -0.50
C MET A 319 -3.65 5.72 -1.11
N ILE A 320 -2.52 6.23 -0.63
CA ILE A 320 -1.89 7.44 -1.20
C ILE A 320 -1.01 7.01 -2.38
N GLY A 321 -1.42 7.41 -3.58
CA GLY A 321 -0.69 7.11 -4.81
C GLY A 321 0.64 7.87 -4.90
N TYR A 322 1.61 7.29 -5.63
CA TYR A 322 2.90 7.95 -5.88
C TYR A 322 2.77 9.14 -6.83
N ASN A 323 1.90 9.03 -7.84
CA ASN A 323 1.63 10.14 -8.76
C ASN A 323 0.88 11.26 -8.01
N PRO A 324 1.34 12.52 -8.10
CA PRO A 324 0.70 13.66 -7.43
C PRO A 324 -0.81 13.77 -7.67
N ILE A 325 -1.29 13.40 -8.87
CA ILE A 325 -2.72 13.42 -9.21
C ILE A 325 -3.52 12.52 -8.26
N TYR A 326 -3.02 11.32 -7.98
CA TYR A 326 -3.71 10.38 -7.08
C TYR A 326 -3.59 10.77 -5.62
N GLU A 327 -2.45 11.32 -5.20
CA GLU A 327 -2.28 11.82 -3.84
C GLU A 327 -3.26 12.96 -3.54
N TYR A 328 -3.29 13.99 -4.39
CA TYR A 328 -4.20 15.12 -4.18
C TYR A 328 -5.68 14.74 -4.31
N ALA A 329 -6.02 13.82 -5.22
CA ALA A 329 -7.39 13.33 -5.35
C ALA A 329 -7.88 12.55 -4.10
N ALA A 330 -6.97 11.88 -3.37
CA ALA A 330 -7.32 11.16 -2.17
C ALA A 330 -7.55 12.09 -0.96
N LEU A 331 -6.73 13.15 -0.85
CA LEU A 331 -6.65 14.00 0.33
C LEU A 331 -7.79 15.03 0.42
N PRO A 332 -8.10 15.53 1.63
CA PRO A 332 -8.93 16.73 1.78
C PRO A 332 -8.36 17.92 1.00
N ASP A 333 -9.21 18.62 0.26
CA ASP A 333 -8.84 19.83 -0.45
C ASP A 333 -9.75 21.01 -0.04
N VAL A 334 -9.37 22.20 -0.51
CA VAL A 334 -10.08 23.46 -0.25
C VAL A 334 -11.53 23.38 -0.70
N ASP A 335 -11.81 22.82 -1.87
CA ASP A 335 -13.15 22.79 -2.45
C ASP A 335 -14.10 21.87 -1.69
N ARG A 336 -13.59 20.73 -1.21
CA ARG A 336 -14.31 19.80 -0.35
C ARG A 336 -14.64 20.45 1.00
N ILE A 337 -13.71 21.20 1.59
CA ILE A 337 -13.93 21.93 2.85
C ILE A 337 -15.01 23.02 2.65
N VAL A 338 -14.87 23.86 1.61
CA VAL A 338 -15.88 24.90 1.29
C VAL A 338 -17.25 24.28 1.05
N SER A 339 -17.31 23.18 0.30
CA SER A 339 -18.54 22.47 0.02
C SER A 339 -19.19 21.89 1.28
N ALA A 340 -18.39 21.36 2.21
CA ALA A 340 -18.88 20.84 3.49
C ALA A 340 -19.46 21.95 4.37
N ILE A 341 -18.78 23.10 4.46
CA ILE A 341 -19.25 24.28 5.18
C ILE A 341 -20.59 24.77 4.61
N ARG A 342 -20.66 24.98 3.28
CA ARG A 342 -21.88 25.41 2.60
C ARG A 342 -23.03 24.42 2.79
N ARG A 343 -22.75 23.11 2.74
CA ARG A 343 -23.75 22.05 2.99
C ARG A 343 -24.29 22.11 4.42
N SER A 344 -23.42 22.32 5.40
CA SER A 344 -23.84 22.47 6.80
C SER A 344 -24.77 23.68 6.96
N ILE A 345 -24.40 24.83 6.41
CA ILE A 345 -25.18 26.08 6.46
C ILE A 345 -26.52 25.96 5.71
N ALA A 346 -26.59 25.23 4.59
CA ALA A 346 -27.81 25.07 3.81
C ALA A 346 -28.95 24.35 4.57
N THR A 347 -28.64 23.65 5.67
CA THR A 347 -29.66 22.98 6.49
C THR A 347 -30.43 24.00 7.32
N LYS A 348 -31.71 24.22 6.99
CA LYS A 348 -32.60 25.22 7.64
C LYS A 348 -33.60 24.63 8.65
N HIS A 349 -33.59 23.32 8.90
CA HIS A 349 -34.57 22.70 9.79
C HIS A 349 -34.24 22.96 11.27
N GLU A 350 -35.18 23.54 12.00
CA GLU A 350 -35.21 23.44 13.47
C GLU A 350 -35.74 22.06 13.84
N ARG A 351 -34.99 21.30 14.66
CA ARG A 351 -35.54 20.09 15.27
C ARG A 351 -36.62 20.50 16.25
N ILE A 352 -37.84 19.99 16.06
CA ILE A 352 -38.91 20.14 17.04
C ILE A 352 -38.43 19.47 18.33
N ALA A 353 -38.20 20.27 19.38
CA ALA A 353 -37.89 19.75 20.71
C ALA A 353 -39.08 18.89 21.15
N VAL A 354 -38.88 17.57 21.20
CA VAL A 354 -39.88 16.67 21.79
C VAL A 354 -39.87 16.94 23.29
N VAL A 355 -40.85 17.71 23.76
CA VAL A 355 -41.08 17.91 25.19
C VAL A 355 -41.34 16.53 25.79
N PRO A 356 -40.62 16.11 26.84
CA PRO A 356 -40.89 14.83 27.49
C PRO A 356 -42.26 14.94 28.16
N THR A 357 -43.29 14.41 27.52
CA THR A 357 -44.59 14.24 28.18
C THR A 357 -44.43 13.15 29.21
N SER A 358 -44.46 13.52 30.50
CA SER A 358 -44.69 12.58 31.59
C SER A 358 -45.94 11.76 31.26
N ARG A 359 -45.77 10.47 30.97
CA ARG A 359 -46.88 9.53 30.87
C ARG A 359 -46.64 8.40 31.84
N ASP A 360 -47.56 8.34 32.79
CA ASP A 360 -47.79 7.26 33.72
C ASP A 360 -47.76 5.89 33.04
N ASP A 361 -47.13 4.98 33.75
CA ASP A 361 -47.11 3.55 33.55
C ASP A 361 -48.55 2.98 33.69
N SER A 362 -49.15 2.55 32.57
CA SER A 362 -50.20 1.54 32.62
C SER A 362 -50.29 0.79 31.28
N GLY A 363 -50.20 -0.54 31.40
CA GLY A 363 -49.94 -1.50 30.34
C GLY A 363 -50.77 -1.38 29.06
N ARG A 364 -50.07 -1.54 27.93
CA ARG A 364 -50.60 -2.08 26.68
C ARG A 364 -49.46 -2.72 25.89
N SER A 365 -49.62 -4.01 25.57
CA SER A 365 -48.72 -4.76 24.69
C SER A 365 -48.71 -4.15 23.29
N ALA A 366 -47.51 -3.86 22.76
CA ALA A 366 -47.33 -3.38 21.40
C ALA A 366 -47.52 -4.53 20.38
N PRO A 367 -48.17 -4.28 19.22
CA PRO A 367 -48.10 -5.21 18.10
C PRO A 367 -46.77 -5.08 17.37
N GLU A 368 -46.23 -6.19 16.87
CA GLU A 368 -45.05 -6.24 16.01
C GLU A 368 -45.29 -5.44 14.71
N PRO A 369 -44.30 -4.67 14.21
CA PRO A 369 -44.43 -3.98 12.94
C PRO A 369 -44.19 -4.93 11.75
N GLU A 370 -45.20 -5.10 10.90
CA GLU A 370 -45.09 -5.68 9.56
C GLU A 370 -44.21 -4.79 8.66
N PHE A 371 -43.25 -5.41 7.97
CA PHE A 371 -42.45 -4.77 6.92
C PHE A 371 -43.29 -4.64 5.64
N PRO A 372 -43.46 -3.44 5.05
CA PRO A 372 -44.10 -3.29 3.76
C PRO A 372 -43.13 -3.66 2.62
N GLU A 373 -43.60 -4.47 1.67
CA GLU A 373 -42.87 -4.79 0.44
C GLU A 373 -42.72 -3.56 -0.48
N PRO A 374 -41.59 -3.43 -1.21
CA PRO A 374 -41.35 -2.31 -2.10
C PRO A 374 -42.21 -2.39 -3.38
N GLY A 375 -43.25 -1.55 -3.43
CA GLY A 375 -44.00 -1.27 -4.65
C GLY A 375 -43.18 -0.47 -5.66
N SER A 376 -43.19 -0.92 -6.91
CA SER A 376 -42.57 -0.27 -8.06
C SER A 376 -43.17 1.10 -8.35
N THR A 377 -42.36 2.16 -8.32
CA THR A 377 -42.68 3.44 -8.95
C THR A 377 -41.58 3.81 -9.94
N SER A 378 -41.95 4.00 -11.21
CA SER A 378 -41.05 4.48 -12.26
C SER A 378 -40.77 5.97 -12.09
N PRO A 379 -39.53 6.44 -12.20
CA PRO A 379 -39.24 7.85 -12.38
C PRO A 379 -39.39 8.27 -13.85
N ALA A 380 -39.92 9.47 -14.01
CA ALA A 380 -40.27 10.13 -15.25
C ALA A 380 -39.08 10.43 -16.18
N THR A 381 -39.39 10.43 -17.47
CA THR A 381 -38.56 10.89 -18.59
C THR A 381 -38.08 12.33 -18.42
N ALA A 382 -36.76 12.55 -18.55
CA ALA A 382 -36.15 13.86 -18.71
C ALA A 382 -35.37 13.94 -20.04
N ASP A 383 -35.77 14.96 -20.79
CA ASP A 383 -35.31 15.59 -22.03
C ASP A 383 -33.90 15.28 -22.58
N ALA A 384 -33.85 15.00 -23.89
CA ALA A 384 -32.66 14.76 -24.69
C ALA A 384 -32.31 16.01 -25.53
N GLY A 385 -31.05 16.44 -25.52
CA GLY A 385 -30.58 17.37 -26.55
C GLY A 385 -29.39 18.28 -26.22
N LYS A 386 -28.21 17.76 -25.87
CA LYS A 386 -26.94 18.49 -26.07
C LYS A 386 -25.85 17.54 -26.58
N ARG A 387 -25.31 17.83 -27.77
CA ARG A 387 -24.12 17.14 -28.31
C ARG A 387 -22.89 17.58 -27.52
N HIS A 388 -22.17 16.64 -26.91
CA HIS A 388 -20.91 16.93 -26.21
C HIS A 388 -19.72 16.85 -27.17
N VAL A 389 -18.98 17.94 -27.30
CA VAL A 389 -17.71 18.01 -28.03
C VAL A 389 -16.59 17.79 -27.02
N GLN A 390 -15.74 16.80 -27.26
CA GLN A 390 -14.56 16.49 -26.46
C GLN A 390 -13.28 16.86 -27.22
N SER A 391 -12.21 17.19 -26.49
CA SER A 391 -10.94 17.63 -27.05
C SER A 391 -9.95 16.45 -27.09
N ILE A 392 -9.28 16.24 -28.23
CA ILE A 392 -8.19 15.29 -28.41
C ILE A 392 -6.89 16.02 -28.10
N THR A 393 -6.11 15.57 -27.13
CA THR A 393 -4.87 16.23 -26.70
C THR A 393 -3.65 15.32 -26.83
N VAL A 394 -2.46 15.92 -26.90
CA VAL A 394 -1.18 15.19 -26.91
C VAL A 394 -0.95 14.53 -25.55
N PRO A 395 -0.82 13.19 -25.44
CA PRO A 395 -0.58 12.50 -24.18
C PRO A 395 0.88 12.68 -23.70
N VAL A 396 1.15 12.32 -22.44
CA VAL A 396 2.51 12.34 -21.88
C VAL A 396 3.33 11.20 -22.48
N MET A 397 4.42 11.50 -23.19
CA MET A 397 5.20 10.53 -23.98
C MET A 397 6.54 10.08 -23.35
N GLY A 398 6.69 10.23 -22.03
CA GLY A 398 7.88 9.80 -21.27
C GLY A 398 8.65 10.96 -20.62
N GLU A 399 9.55 10.66 -19.67
CA GLU A 399 10.33 11.67 -18.94
C GLU A 399 11.22 12.50 -19.88
N GLY A 400 11.03 13.83 -19.87
CA GLY A 400 11.89 14.79 -20.57
C GLY A 400 11.46 15.17 -21.99
N ILE A 401 10.42 14.55 -22.56
CA ILE A 401 9.86 14.95 -23.85
C ILE A 401 8.86 16.09 -23.61
N ARG A 402 9.04 17.24 -24.28
CA ARG A 402 8.18 18.43 -24.09
C ARG A 402 7.34 18.78 -25.32
N ASN A 403 7.76 18.32 -26.49
CA ASN A 403 7.06 18.50 -27.75
C ASN A 403 7.23 17.26 -28.63
N ALA A 404 6.34 17.12 -29.61
CA ALA A 404 6.39 16.09 -30.63
C ALA A 404 5.92 16.68 -31.97
N LYS A 405 6.35 16.10 -33.09
CA LYS A 405 5.97 16.57 -34.42
C LYS A 405 4.93 15.64 -35.03
N ILE A 406 3.85 16.18 -35.60
CA ILE A 406 2.82 15.35 -36.24
C ILE A 406 3.35 14.80 -37.57
N VAL A 407 3.41 13.47 -37.68
CA VAL A 407 3.89 12.74 -38.86
C VAL A 407 2.75 12.42 -39.81
N SER A 408 1.62 11.97 -39.26
CA SER A 408 0.47 11.55 -40.05
C SER A 408 -0.83 11.79 -39.28
N LEU A 409 -1.87 12.24 -39.98
CA LEU A 409 -3.24 12.27 -39.45
C LEU A 409 -3.98 11.10 -40.09
N LEU A 410 -4.32 10.08 -39.29
CA LEU A 410 -4.87 8.81 -39.77
C LEU A 410 -6.39 8.86 -39.95
N LYS A 411 -7.07 9.79 -39.28
CA LYS A 411 -8.53 10.02 -39.37
C LYS A 411 -8.85 11.37 -39.99
N LYS A 412 -9.89 11.43 -40.82
CA LYS A 412 -10.40 12.67 -41.43
C LYS A 412 -11.62 13.18 -40.64
N PRO A 413 -11.88 14.50 -40.60
CA PRO A 413 -13.11 15.02 -40.04
C PRO A 413 -14.34 14.35 -40.68
N GLY A 414 -15.23 13.82 -39.85
CA GLY A 414 -16.39 13.03 -40.26
C GLY A 414 -16.20 11.51 -40.21
N ASP A 415 -14.97 11.01 -40.02
CA ASP A 415 -14.71 9.58 -39.91
C ASP A 415 -15.22 9.02 -38.57
N PRO A 416 -15.78 7.79 -38.55
CA PRO A 416 -16.09 7.10 -37.30
C PRO A 416 -14.79 6.70 -36.57
N ILE A 417 -14.80 6.90 -35.26
CA ILE A 417 -13.71 6.54 -34.34
C ILE A 417 -14.27 5.55 -33.31
N GLU A 418 -13.65 4.38 -33.19
CA GLU A 418 -13.92 3.44 -32.10
C GLU A 418 -13.03 3.71 -30.88
N LEU A 419 -13.29 3.03 -29.76
CA LEU A 419 -12.38 3.09 -28.61
C LEU A 419 -11.03 2.47 -29.00
N ASP A 420 -9.93 3.12 -28.59
CA ASP A 420 -8.54 2.73 -28.88
C ASP A 420 -8.10 2.84 -30.35
N ASP A 421 -8.93 3.43 -31.23
CA ASP A 421 -8.58 3.68 -32.63
C ASP A 421 -7.40 4.67 -32.74
N GLU A 422 -6.44 4.37 -33.61
CA GLU A 422 -5.32 5.27 -33.89
C GLU A 422 -5.80 6.51 -34.67
N LEU A 423 -5.53 7.69 -34.12
CA LEU A 423 -5.99 8.97 -34.65
C LEU A 423 -4.92 9.68 -35.48
N CYS A 424 -3.69 9.69 -34.98
CA CYS A 424 -2.54 10.31 -35.61
C CYS A 424 -1.23 9.74 -35.06
N GLU A 425 -0.14 9.89 -35.79
CA GLU A 425 1.20 9.53 -35.35
C GLU A 425 2.02 10.78 -35.07
N VAL A 426 2.76 10.76 -33.97
CA VAL A 426 3.67 11.83 -33.57
C VAL A 426 5.09 11.31 -33.41
N GLU A 427 6.05 12.04 -33.95
CA GLU A 427 7.48 11.74 -33.88
C GLU A 427 8.14 12.58 -32.80
N THR A 428 8.93 11.90 -31.97
CA THR A 428 9.86 12.51 -31.02
C THR A 428 11.29 12.17 -31.45
N ASP A 429 12.30 12.80 -30.85
CA ASP A 429 13.73 12.58 -31.16
C ASP A 429 14.20 11.11 -31.08
N LYS A 430 13.39 10.19 -30.53
CA LYS A 430 13.76 8.80 -30.28
C LYS A 430 12.85 7.76 -30.95
N ALA A 431 11.58 8.08 -31.20
CA ALA A 431 10.60 7.16 -31.77
C ALA A 431 9.32 7.87 -32.27
N VAL A 432 8.56 7.18 -33.12
CA VAL A 432 7.21 7.54 -33.55
C VAL A 432 6.20 6.82 -32.66
N TYR A 433 5.19 7.55 -32.16
CA TYR A 433 4.14 7.06 -31.27
C TYR A 433 2.75 7.29 -31.88
N PRO A 434 1.86 6.28 -31.90
CA PRO A 434 0.47 6.48 -32.26
C PRO A 434 -0.32 7.08 -31.09
N ILE A 435 -1.13 8.11 -31.36
CA ILE A 435 -2.12 8.65 -30.42
C ILE A 435 -3.45 7.96 -30.68
N GLN A 436 -3.95 7.24 -29.68
CA GLN A 436 -5.20 6.48 -29.74
C GLN A 436 -6.37 7.22 -29.08
N SER A 437 -7.59 6.94 -29.54
CA SER A 437 -8.80 7.56 -29.00
C SER A 437 -9.24 6.93 -27.67
N SER A 438 -9.46 7.76 -26.66
CA SER A 438 -10.06 7.31 -25.38
C SER A 438 -11.60 7.22 -25.41
N PHE A 439 -12.24 7.58 -26.53
CA PHE A 439 -13.70 7.60 -26.67
C PHE A 439 -14.15 7.21 -28.07
N ALA A 440 -15.30 6.54 -28.18
CA ALA A 440 -15.94 6.28 -29.48
C ALA A 440 -16.80 7.48 -29.91
N GLY A 441 -16.76 7.84 -31.20
CA GLY A 441 -17.51 8.98 -31.72
C GLY A 441 -17.24 9.26 -33.19
N VAL A 442 -17.46 10.51 -33.60
CA VAL A 442 -17.10 10.97 -34.94
C VAL A 442 -15.99 12.00 -34.82
N MET A 443 -14.96 11.86 -35.66
CA MET A 443 -13.86 12.82 -35.73
C MET A 443 -14.43 14.20 -36.07
N GLY A 444 -14.19 15.19 -35.21
CA GLY A 444 -14.44 16.59 -35.47
C GLY A 444 -13.31 17.21 -36.31
N GLU A 445 -13.11 18.51 -36.18
CA GLU A 445 -12.05 19.21 -36.91
C GLU A 445 -10.69 19.03 -36.22
N TRP A 446 -9.64 18.79 -37.01
CA TRP A 446 -8.25 18.92 -36.56
C TRP A 446 -7.88 20.41 -36.45
N LYS A 447 -7.27 20.78 -35.33
CA LYS A 447 -6.69 22.10 -35.09
C LYS A 447 -5.20 22.16 -35.47
N THR A 448 -4.65 21.06 -35.96
CA THR A 448 -3.22 20.88 -36.28
C THR A 448 -3.06 20.21 -37.65
N LYS A 449 -1.87 20.34 -38.25
CA LYS A 449 -1.54 19.79 -39.57
C LYS A 449 -0.31 18.91 -39.49
N VAL A 450 -0.19 17.99 -40.46
CA VAL A 450 1.03 17.18 -40.65
C VAL A 450 2.23 18.12 -40.80
N GLY A 451 3.25 17.93 -39.97
CA GLY A 451 4.45 18.75 -39.90
C GLY A 451 4.48 19.74 -38.73
N ASP A 452 3.36 19.98 -38.04
CA ASP A 452 3.31 20.89 -36.88
C ASP A 452 4.00 20.27 -35.66
N THR A 453 4.72 21.10 -34.90
CA THR A 453 5.28 20.74 -33.58
C THR A 453 4.26 21.10 -32.50
N VAL A 454 3.88 20.13 -31.69
CA VAL A 454 2.83 20.23 -30.66
C VAL A 454 3.40 19.92 -29.27
N GLU A 455 2.93 20.63 -28.24
CA GLU A 455 3.34 20.42 -26.84
C GLU A 455 2.45 19.39 -26.14
N ILE A 456 2.97 18.74 -25.10
CA ILE A 456 2.18 17.81 -24.28
C ILE A 456 0.97 18.54 -23.68
N GLY A 457 -0.22 17.95 -23.82
CA GLY A 457 -1.49 18.53 -23.39
C GLY A 457 -2.11 19.52 -24.39
N GLN A 458 -1.41 19.87 -25.49
CA GLN A 458 -1.98 20.71 -26.53
C GLN A 458 -3.13 19.99 -27.25
N GLU A 459 -4.21 20.72 -27.52
CA GLU A 459 -5.36 20.23 -28.28
C GLU A 459 -5.01 20.06 -29.77
N LEU A 460 -5.16 18.83 -30.26
CA LEU A 460 -4.91 18.45 -31.63
C LEU A 460 -6.15 18.58 -32.50
N GLY A 461 -7.34 18.30 -31.94
CA GLY A 461 -8.61 18.30 -32.65
C GLY A 461 -9.78 18.02 -31.73
N THR A 462 -10.98 17.94 -32.30
CA THR A 462 -12.20 17.68 -31.55
C THR A 462 -12.79 16.32 -31.91
N LEU A 463 -13.46 15.70 -30.95
CA LEU A 463 -14.23 14.48 -31.13
C LEU A 463 -15.69 14.77 -30.73
N ILE A 464 -16.63 14.49 -31.62
CA ILE A 464 -18.05 14.64 -31.34
C ILE A 464 -18.53 13.29 -30.81
N ALA A 465 -18.63 13.20 -29.49
CA ALA A 465 -19.13 12.00 -28.84
C ALA A 465 -20.63 11.87 -29.15
N ARG A 466 -21.05 10.70 -29.66
CA ARG A 466 -22.44 10.30 -29.55
C ARG A 466 -22.58 9.65 -28.18
N GLU A 467 -23.36 10.26 -27.28
CA GLU A 467 -23.89 9.46 -26.18
C GLU A 467 -24.68 8.32 -26.82
N PRO A 468 -24.39 7.06 -26.48
CA PRO A 468 -25.45 6.09 -26.52
C PRO A 468 -26.45 6.52 -25.45
N ALA A 469 -27.74 6.62 -25.82
CA ALA A 469 -28.76 6.52 -24.79
C ALA A 469 -28.45 5.25 -24.00
N PHE A 470 -28.50 5.32 -22.67
CA PHE A 470 -28.29 4.18 -21.78
C PHE A 470 -29.13 2.93 -22.17
N ALA A 471 -30.15 3.11 -23.03
CA ALA A 471 -30.98 2.07 -23.64
C ALA A 471 -30.38 1.37 -24.89
N ASP A 472 -29.60 2.03 -25.75
CA ASP A 472 -29.15 1.48 -27.04
C ASP A 472 -27.90 0.56 -26.92
N GLN A 473 -27.11 0.74 -25.85
CA GLN A 473 -26.02 -0.19 -25.51
C GLN A 473 -26.54 -1.58 -25.10
N PHE A 474 -27.76 -1.66 -24.56
CA PHE A 474 -28.40 -2.93 -24.23
C PHE A 474 -29.04 -3.59 -25.46
N GLU A 475 -29.64 -2.84 -26.38
CA GLU A 475 -30.29 -3.42 -27.57
C GLU A 475 -29.29 -3.95 -28.62
N THR A 476 -28.15 -3.29 -28.79
CA THR A 476 -27.16 -3.70 -29.81
C THR A 476 -26.38 -4.95 -29.38
N ALA A 477 -26.12 -5.09 -28.08
CA ALA A 477 -25.58 -6.31 -27.47
C ALA A 477 -26.63 -7.45 -27.51
N ALA A 478 -27.91 -7.14 -27.29
CA ALA A 478 -29.00 -8.13 -27.36
C ALA A 478 -29.21 -8.68 -28.79
N LYS A 479 -29.11 -7.84 -29.83
CA LYS A 479 -29.27 -8.29 -31.23
C LYS A 479 -28.07 -9.11 -31.75
N ARG A 480 -26.83 -8.83 -31.30
CA ARG A 480 -25.67 -9.69 -31.63
C ARG A 480 -25.76 -11.07 -30.97
N SER A 481 -26.27 -11.15 -29.75
CA SER A 481 -26.55 -12.44 -29.09
C SER A 481 -27.71 -13.21 -29.74
N ALA A 482 -28.72 -12.53 -30.29
CA ALA A 482 -29.86 -13.18 -30.94
C ALA A 482 -29.52 -13.88 -32.27
N VAL A 483 -28.52 -13.39 -33.01
CA VAL A 483 -28.10 -14.00 -34.30
C VAL A 483 -27.22 -15.23 -34.08
N VAL A 484 -26.41 -15.25 -33.01
CA VAL A 484 -25.59 -16.43 -32.64
C VAL A 484 -26.47 -17.56 -32.10
N ALA A 485 -27.56 -17.23 -31.41
CA ALA A 485 -28.49 -18.20 -30.83
C ALA A 485 -29.37 -18.96 -31.85
N ALA A 486 -29.49 -18.48 -33.11
CA ALA A 486 -30.33 -19.11 -34.11
C ALA A 486 -29.63 -20.23 -34.92
N ILE A 487 -28.33 -20.44 -34.73
CA ILE A 487 -27.52 -21.39 -35.53
C ILE A 487 -27.42 -22.78 -34.87
N ASP A 488 -27.65 -22.90 -33.55
CA ASP A 488 -27.37 -24.15 -32.81
C ASP A 488 -28.60 -25.05 -32.58
N ASP A 489 -29.79 -24.65 -33.05
CA ASP A 489 -31.05 -25.40 -32.85
C ASP A 489 -31.36 -26.41 -33.99
N ARG A 490 -30.42 -27.30 -34.29
CA ARG A 490 -30.70 -28.52 -35.09
C ARG A 490 -30.00 -29.75 -34.53
N GLY A 491 -30.55 -30.24 -33.43
CA GLY A 491 -30.63 -31.68 -33.22
C GLY A 491 -30.21 -32.16 -31.84
N ARG A 492 -31.20 -32.38 -30.97
CA ARG A 492 -31.61 -33.76 -30.66
C ARG A 492 -32.83 -33.81 -29.75
N THR A 493 -33.75 -34.66 -30.18
CA THR A 493 -35.02 -35.02 -29.58
C THR A 493 -34.87 -35.84 -28.30
N GLY A 494 -35.56 -35.38 -27.25
CA GLY A 494 -36.49 -36.17 -26.42
C GLY A 494 -35.92 -37.13 -25.37
N HIS A 495 -36.18 -36.83 -24.09
CA HIS A 495 -36.88 -37.73 -23.14
C HIS A 495 -37.58 -36.90 -22.05
N LYS A 496 -38.77 -37.37 -21.63
CA LYS A 496 -39.81 -36.64 -20.89
C LYS A 496 -39.55 -36.49 -19.38
N ALA A 497 -39.72 -35.24 -18.94
CA ALA A 497 -40.20 -34.66 -17.68
C ALA A 497 -40.42 -35.51 -16.40
N ALA A 498 -39.86 -34.99 -15.30
CA ALA A 498 -40.53 -34.90 -14.00
C ALA A 498 -40.29 -33.49 -13.40
N SER A 499 -41.31 -32.97 -12.72
CA SER A 499 -41.60 -31.58 -12.34
C SER A 499 -40.64 -30.92 -11.34
N ALA A 500 -40.35 -29.63 -11.58
CA ALA A 500 -39.44 -28.78 -10.82
C ALA A 500 -40.09 -28.04 -9.63
N GLU A 501 -39.33 -27.90 -8.53
CA GLU A 501 -39.55 -26.92 -7.47
C GLU A 501 -38.83 -25.59 -7.76
N PRO A 502 -39.29 -24.44 -7.22
CA PRO A 502 -38.74 -23.12 -7.51
C PRO A 502 -37.49 -22.87 -6.67
N GLY A 503 -36.34 -22.78 -7.34
CA GLY A 503 -35.06 -22.43 -6.73
C GLY A 503 -33.92 -22.98 -7.56
N SER A 504 -33.54 -22.30 -8.64
CA SER A 504 -32.38 -22.68 -9.44
C SER A 504 -31.52 -21.46 -9.78
N PRO A 505 -30.21 -21.47 -9.44
CA PRO A 505 -29.30 -20.39 -9.77
C PRO A 505 -29.15 -20.22 -11.28
N ILE A 506 -28.89 -18.98 -11.71
CA ILE A 506 -28.45 -18.63 -13.07
C ILE A 506 -27.33 -19.61 -13.48
N PRO A 507 -27.32 -20.16 -14.72
CA PRO A 507 -26.27 -21.07 -15.14
C PRO A 507 -24.93 -20.33 -15.20
N ALA A 508 -24.14 -20.43 -14.13
CA ALA A 508 -22.74 -20.07 -14.17
C ALA A 508 -22.02 -21.18 -14.95
N THR A 509 -21.35 -20.81 -16.03
CA THR A 509 -20.37 -21.69 -16.65
C THR A 509 -19.32 -21.99 -15.60
N ARG A 510 -19.25 -23.24 -15.13
CA ARG A 510 -18.19 -23.67 -14.22
C ARG A 510 -16.88 -23.63 -15.00
N ILE A 511 -16.12 -22.56 -14.82
CA ILE A 511 -14.71 -22.53 -15.21
C ILE A 511 -13.99 -23.37 -14.16
N GLU A 512 -13.36 -24.47 -14.59
CA GLU A 512 -12.47 -25.20 -13.69
C GLU A 512 -11.30 -24.29 -13.30
N PRO A 513 -10.96 -24.17 -12.00
CA PRO A 513 -9.87 -23.30 -11.60
C PRO A 513 -8.54 -23.75 -12.23
N ALA A 514 -7.68 -22.80 -12.60
CA ALA A 514 -6.37 -23.07 -13.20
C ALA A 514 -5.48 -24.01 -12.33
N LEU A 515 -5.70 -24.00 -11.01
CA LEU A 515 -5.16 -24.98 -10.07
C LEU A 515 -6.25 -25.96 -9.64
N SER A 516 -5.96 -27.26 -9.69
CA SER A 516 -6.94 -28.27 -9.24
C SER A 516 -7.36 -28.03 -7.78
N PRO A 517 -8.63 -28.30 -7.39
CA PRO A 517 -9.09 -28.17 -6.00
C PRO A 517 -8.24 -28.97 -5.00
N THR A 518 -7.63 -30.07 -5.45
CA THR A 518 -6.66 -30.86 -4.68
C THR A 518 -5.40 -30.06 -4.36
N ILE A 519 -4.86 -29.29 -5.32
CA ILE A 519 -3.72 -28.39 -5.09
C ILE A 519 -4.12 -27.32 -4.08
N THR A 520 -5.26 -26.64 -4.29
CA THR A 520 -5.74 -25.57 -3.40
C THR A 520 -5.89 -26.03 -1.95
N ARG A 521 -6.41 -27.26 -1.72
CA ARG A 521 -6.51 -27.84 -0.38
C ARG A 521 -5.14 -28.14 0.25
N LYS A 522 -4.15 -28.55 -0.54
CA LYS A 522 -2.79 -28.83 -0.04
C LYS A 522 -2.01 -27.56 0.32
N LEU A 523 -2.31 -26.43 -0.32
CA LEU A 523 -1.64 -25.15 -0.09
C LEU A 523 -1.90 -24.55 1.30
N SER A 524 -3.07 -24.79 1.91
CA SER A 524 -3.42 -24.22 3.23
C SER A 524 -2.52 -24.67 4.38
N ARG A 525 -1.72 -25.73 4.18
CA ARG A 525 -0.82 -26.31 5.19
C ARG A 525 0.64 -25.97 4.99
N VAL A 526 0.99 -25.30 3.88
CA VAL A 526 2.37 -24.93 3.56
C VAL A 526 2.75 -23.70 4.37
N ILE A 527 3.95 -23.68 4.96
CA ILE A 527 4.56 -22.48 5.53
C ILE A 527 5.59 -21.99 4.51
N PRO A 528 5.24 -21.14 3.53
CA PRO A 528 6.15 -20.79 2.45
C PRO A 528 7.20 -19.78 2.94
N ALA A 529 8.44 -19.98 2.52
CA ALA A 529 9.47 -18.93 2.50
C ALA A 529 10.12 -18.87 1.12
N ASN A 530 10.62 -17.69 0.77
CA ASN A 530 11.25 -17.42 -0.52
C ASN A 530 12.65 -16.83 -0.31
N LEU A 531 13.58 -17.19 -1.19
CA LEU A 531 14.87 -16.52 -1.33
C LEU A 531 15.21 -16.38 -2.81
N GLN A 532 16.09 -15.44 -3.12
CA GLN A 532 16.58 -15.22 -4.48
C GLN A 532 18.11 -15.19 -4.52
N ILE A 533 18.68 -15.68 -5.61
CA ILE A 533 20.10 -15.59 -5.89
C ILE A 533 20.34 -15.47 -7.39
N ASP A 534 21.28 -14.62 -7.79
CA ASP A 534 21.71 -14.51 -9.18
C ASP A 534 22.89 -15.43 -9.47
N ALA A 535 22.83 -16.11 -10.61
CA ALA A 535 23.91 -16.96 -11.13
C ALA A 535 24.37 -16.47 -12.50
N ARG A 536 25.69 -16.36 -12.72
CA ARG A 536 26.24 -15.99 -14.03
C ARG A 536 25.83 -17.00 -15.10
N TRP A 537 25.38 -16.47 -16.24
CA TRP A 537 24.80 -17.25 -17.33
C TRP A 537 25.83 -17.83 -18.31
N ASP A 538 27.04 -17.28 -18.28
CA ASP A 538 28.08 -17.48 -19.30
C ASP A 538 28.42 -18.95 -19.57
N ALA A 539 28.52 -19.77 -18.52
CA ALA A 539 28.90 -21.18 -18.65
C ALA A 539 27.84 -22.04 -19.36
N ILE A 540 26.56 -21.84 -19.03
CA ILE A 540 25.44 -22.54 -19.68
C ILE A 540 25.35 -22.13 -21.16
N ARG A 541 25.45 -20.82 -21.44
CA ARG A 541 25.47 -20.32 -22.82
C ARG A 541 26.64 -20.91 -23.62
N GLY A 542 27.85 -20.86 -23.09
CA GLY A 542 29.04 -21.40 -23.76
C GLY A 542 28.95 -22.90 -24.02
N ALA A 543 28.40 -23.66 -23.07
CA ALA A 543 28.14 -25.10 -23.24
C ALA A 543 27.11 -25.38 -24.34
N ARG A 544 26.02 -24.61 -24.38
CA ARG A 544 24.96 -24.69 -25.40
C ARG A 544 25.50 -24.35 -26.79
N GLU A 545 26.26 -23.26 -26.94
CA GLU A 545 26.86 -22.85 -28.20
C GLU A 545 27.86 -23.89 -28.74
N THR A 546 28.69 -24.45 -27.85
CA THR A 546 29.64 -25.50 -28.22
C THR A 546 28.93 -26.78 -28.67
N ALA A 547 27.85 -27.17 -27.97
CA ALA A 547 27.04 -28.32 -28.36
C ALA A 547 26.33 -28.10 -29.70
N LYS A 548 25.74 -26.92 -29.91
CA LYS A 548 25.04 -26.54 -31.15
C LYS A 548 25.97 -26.53 -32.37
N LYS A 549 27.26 -26.22 -32.18
CA LYS A 549 28.28 -26.33 -33.25
C LYS A 549 28.62 -27.77 -33.61
N LYS A 550 28.51 -28.72 -32.68
CA LYS A 550 28.82 -30.15 -32.92
C LYS A 550 27.63 -30.91 -33.49
N ASP A 551 26.46 -30.68 -32.93
CA ASP A 551 25.20 -31.32 -33.32
C ASP A 551 24.06 -30.29 -33.18
N PRO A 552 23.69 -29.60 -34.26
CA PRO A 552 22.68 -28.55 -34.23
C PRO A 552 21.28 -29.05 -33.84
N GLU A 553 20.93 -30.30 -34.20
CA GLU A 553 19.60 -30.85 -33.97
C GLU A 553 19.44 -31.41 -32.56
N ASN A 554 20.48 -32.03 -32.00
CA ASN A 554 20.39 -32.68 -30.68
C ASN A 554 21.07 -31.89 -29.55
N ALA A 555 21.40 -30.62 -29.75
CA ALA A 555 22.00 -29.78 -28.72
C ALA A 555 21.11 -29.73 -27.45
N PRO A 556 21.61 -30.05 -26.25
CA PRO A 556 20.84 -30.01 -25.00
C PRO A 556 20.39 -28.59 -24.66
N SER A 557 19.11 -28.40 -24.30
CA SER A 557 18.54 -27.09 -23.93
C SER A 557 19.17 -26.50 -22.67
N PRO A 558 19.18 -25.16 -22.49
CA PRO A 558 19.62 -24.58 -21.23
C PRO A 558 18.77 -25.07 -20.05
N SER A 559 17.47 -25.31 -20.25
CA SER A 559 16.56 -25.86 -19.25
C SER A 559 17.00 -27.24 -18.76
N VAL A 560 17.47 -28.14 -19.63
CA VAL A 560 17.98 -29.46 -19.19
C VAL A 560 19.33 -29.35 -18.48
N MET A 561 20.18 -28.40 -18.87
CA MET A 561 21.43 -28.12 -18.16
C MET A 561 21.18 -27.61 -16.74
N ILE A 562 20.23 -26.70 -16.56
CA ILE A 562 19.82 -26.20 -15.24
C ILE A 562 19.19 -27.33 -14.41
N ALA A 563 18.29 -28.13 -15.01
CA ALA A 563 17.69 -29.27 -14.35
C ALA A 563 18.73 -30.27 -13.84
N TRP A 564 19.77 -30.54 -14.64
CA TRP A 564 20.90 -31.36 -14.20
C TRP A 564 21.65 -30.74 -13.03
N SER A 565 21.96 -29.44 -13.09
CA SER A 565 22.62 -28.71 -11.99
C SER A 565 21.82 -28.79 -10.68
N VAL A 566 20.48 -28.70 -10.75
CA VAL A 566 19.59 -28.86 -9.59
C VAL A 566 19.68 -30.27 -9.02
N VAL A 567 19.64 -31.32 -9.86
CA VAL A 567 19.77 -32.71 -9.40
C VAL A 567 21.11 -32.94 -8.70
N ARG A 568 22.21 -32.44 -9.27
CA ARG A 568 23.54 -32.55 -8.64
C ARG A 568 23.63 -31.79 -7.31
N ALA A 569 22.93 -30.66 -7.19
CA ALA A 569 22.82 -29.95 -5.92
C ALA A 569 21.99 -30.77 -4.90
N MET A 570 20.89 -31.39 -5.32
CA MET A 570 20.02 -32.20 -4.43
C MET A 570 20.78 -33.37 -3.78
N GLU A 571 21.77 -33.97 -4.48
CA GLU A 571 22.61 -35.04 -3.93
C GLU A 571 23.37 -34.62 -2.65
N LYS A 572 23.74 -33.34 -2.56
CA LYS A 572 24.48 -32.78 -1.41
C LYS A 572 23.57 -32.20 -0.33
N HIS A 573 22.29 -32.00 -0.61
CA HIS A 573 21.37 -31.27 0.25
C HIS A 573 20.14 -32.12 0.61
N ALA A 574 20.31 -32.95 1.65
CA ALA A 574 19.30 -33.91 2.10
C ALA A 574 17.87 -33.35 2.30
N PRO A 575 17.66 -32.12 2.84
CA PRO A 575 16.31 -31.57 2.99
C PRO A 575 15.53 -31.44 1.67
N PHE A 576 16.21 -31.25 0.55
CA PHE A 576 15.61 -31.14 -0.78
C PHE A 576 15.39 -32.50 -1.47
N ARG A 577 15.59 -33.60 -0.74
CA ARG A 577 15.23 -34.97 -1.16
C ARG A 577 14.02 -35.52 -0.39
N ARG A 578 13.35 -34.66 0.38
CA ARG A 578 12.22 -35.01 1.23
C ARG A 578 10.89 -34.75 0.55
N LEU A 579 9.88 -35.50 0.94
CA LEU A 579 8.48 -35.33 0.55
C LEU A 579 7.63 -35.18 1.81
N ILE A 580 6.54 -34.42 1.70
CA ILE A 580 5.50 -34.34 2.73
C ILE A 580 4.34 -35.22 2.28
N LEU A 581 4.10 -36.32 3.00
CA LEU A 581 2.99 -37.23 2.74
C LEU A 581 1.64 -36.63 3.17
N GLU A 582 0.53 -37.27 2.80
CA GLU A 582 -0.82 -36.75 3.07
C GLU A 582 -1.19 -36.68 4.56
N ASP A 583 -0.50 -37.47 5.40
CA ASP A 583 -0.62 -37.49 6.86
C ASP A 583 0.39 -36.56 7.56
N ASP A 584 1.00 -35.63 6.82
CA ASP A 584 2.03 -34.70 7.28
C ASP A 584 3.35 -35.38 7.74
N GLN A 585 3.55 -36.68 7.45
CA GLN A 585 4.85 -37.32 7.63
C GLN A 585 5.87 -36.84 6.60
N ILE A 586 7.08 -36.55 7.08
CA ILE A 586 8.22 -36.15 6.23
C ILE A 586 9.08 -37.37 5.95
N VAL A 587 9.15 -37.79 4.70
CA VAL A 587 9.99 -38.93 4.26
C VAL A 587 11.18 -38.41 3.46
N GLN A 588 12.37 -38.91 3.77
CA GLN A 588 13.58 -38.65 3.00
C GLN A 588 13.87 -39.82 2.06
N ASN A 589 14.15 -39.54 0.79
CA ASN A 589 14.50 -40.57 -0.19
C ASN A 589 15.96 -40.42 -0.63
N ASP A 590 16.69 -41.54 -0.74
CA ASP A 590 18.04 -41.56 -1.33
C ASP A 590 17.97 -41.56 -2.86
N ASP A 591 16.97 -42.26 -3.42
CA ASP A 591 16.58 -42.16 -4.83
C ASP A 591 15.46 -41.14 -5.00
N PHE A 592 15.68 -40.13 -5.83
CA PHE A 592 14.75 -39.01 -5.94
C PHE A 592 14.49 -38.58 -7.38
N SER A 593 13.31 -38.02 -7.58
CA SER A 593 12.84 -37.51 -8.86
C SER A 593 12.95 -35.99 -8.93
N LEU A 594 13.02 -35.43 -10.13
CA LEU A 594 12.93 -33.98 -10.37
C LEU A 594 11.63 -33.65 -11.08
N GLY A 595 10.91 -32.64 -10.62
CA GLY A 595 9.73 -32.12 -11.29
C GLY A 595 10.06 -30.94 -12.21
N VAL A 596 9.35 -30.82 -13.33
CA VAL A 596 9.43 -29.68 -14.24
C VAL A 596 8.01 -29.24 -14.58
N ALA A 597 7.67 -27.99 -14.31
CA ALA A 597 6.37 -27.43 -14.64
C ALA A 597 6.27 -27.23 -16.17
N VAL A 598 5.17 -27.70 -16.75
CA VAL A 598 4.88 -27.68 -18.17
C VAL A 598 3.49 -27.09 -18.37
N ALA A 599 3.42 -26.00 -19.14
CA ALA A 599 2.16 -25.41 -19.58
C ALA A 599 1.48 -26.33 -20.61
N LEU A 600 0.18 -26.54 -20.44
CA LEU A 600 -0.73 -27.26 -21.34
C LEU A 600 -1.71 -26.29 -22.00
N GLU A 601 -2.56 -26.80 -22.90
CA GLU A 601 -3.67 -26.04 -23.47
C GLU A 601 -4.69 -25.59 -22.39
N GLU A 602 -5.49 -24.58 -22.70
CA GLU A 602 -6.56 -24.05 -21.82
C GLU A 602 -6.08 -23.52 -20.45
N ASP A 603 -4.90 -22.89 -20.41
CA ASP A 603 -4.31 -22.29 -19.18
C ASP A 603 -4.05 -23.32 -18.05
N ARG A 604 -3.82 -24.58 -18.43
CA ARG A 604 -3.55 -25.67 -17.49
C ARG A 604 -2.05 -25.88 -17.27
N LEU A 605 -1.70 -26.33 -16.06
CA LEU A 605 -0.33 -26.67 -15.68
C LEU A 605 -0.22 -28.15 -15.28
N ALA A 606 0.81 -28.83 -15.76
CA ALA A 606 1.18 -30.17 -15.32
C ALA A 606 2.66 -30.24 -14.94
N THR A 607 3.03 -31.25 -14.15
CA THR A 607 4.41 -31.48 -13.72
C THR A 607 4.95 -32.72 -14.41
N ALA A 608 5.96 -32.54 -15.26
CA ALA A 608 6.76 -33.63 -15.81
C ALA A 608 7.72 -34.15 -14.72
N VAL A 609 7.62 -35.43 -14.35
CA VAL A 609 8.45 -36.03 -13.29
C VAL A 609 9.53 -36.91 -13.90
N ILE A 610 10.78 -36.46 -13.82
CA ILE A 610 11.95 -37.25 -14.21
C ILE A 610 12.26 -38.22 -13.06
N THR A 611 11.84 -39.47 -13.20
CA THR A 611 11.98 -40.50 -12.17
C THR A 611 13.43 -40.95 -11.99
N ASN A 612 13.84 -41.14 -10.72
CA ASN A 612 15.20 -41.55 -10.34
C ASN A 612 16.29 -40.70 -11.01
N ALA A 613 16.09 -39.38 -10.98
CA ALA A 613 16.91 -38.40 -11.67
C ALA A 613 18.40 -38.45 -11.24
N ASN A 614 18.66 -38.76 -9.97
CA ASN A 614 20.00 -38.91 -9.41
C ASN A 614 20.79 -40.07 -10.05
N ASN A 615 20.11 -41.15 -10.44
CA ASN A 615 20.75 -42.38 -10.92
C ASN A 615 21.10 -42.37 -12.41
N LYS A 616 20.64 -41.37 -13.17
CA LYS A 616 20.87 -41.26 -14.61
C LYS A 616 22.24 -40.64 -14.90
N ASN A 617 22.95 -41.17 -15.89
CA ASN A 617 24.07 -40.45 -16.49
C ASN A 617 23.56 -39.29 -17.38
N TRP A 618 24.46 -38.42 -17.83
CA TRP A 618 24.08 -37.22 -18.60
C TRP A 618 23.20 -37.52 -19.81
N SER A 619 23.60 -38.50 -20.64
CA SER A 619 22.90 -38.86 -21.87
C SER A 619 21.51 -39.44 -21.59
N GLU A 620 21.42 -40.32 -20.57
CA GLU A 620 20.15 -40.88 -20.10
C GLU A 620 19.23 -39.81 -19.51
N PHE A 621 19.79 -38.83 -18.79
CA PHE A 621 19.05 -37.74 -18.19
C PHE A 621 18.48 -36.79 -19.25
N VAL A 622 19.29 -36.41 -20.26
CA VAL A 622 18.82 -35.55 -21.35
C VAL A 622 17.68 -36.21 -22.11
N LYS A 623 17.81 -37.51 -22.44
CA LYS A 623 16.75 -38.27 -23.08
C LYS A 623 15.49 -38.32 -22.21
N ALA A 624 15.62 -38.73 -20.95
CA ALA A 624 14.50 -38.82 -20.02
C ALA A 624 13.80 -37.48 -19.80
N TYR A 625 14.55 -36.38 -19.69
CA TYR A 625 13.99 -35.03 -19.55
C TYR A 625 13.14 -34.66 -20.78
N ASN A 626 13.69 -34.82 -21.99
CA ASN A 626 13.00 -34.45 -23.21
C ASN A 626 11.75 -35.31 -23.44
N ASP A 627 11.88 -36.64 -23.27
CA ASP A 627 10.79 -37.60 -23.47
C ASP A 627 9.63 -37.31 -22.49
N THR A 628 9.94 -37.08 -21.20
CA THR A 628 8.90 -36.80 -20.20
C THR A 628 8.25 -35.44 -20.43
N VAL A 629 9.01 -34.38 -20.73
CA VAL A 629 8.43 -33.05 -21.00
C VAL A 629 7.54 -33.08 -22.25
N ALA A 630 7.94 -33.78 -23.31
CA ALA A 630 7.14 -33.96 -24.52
C ALA A 630 5.85 -34.75 -24.24
N ALA A 631 5.95 -35.86 -23.48
CA ALA A 631 4.78 -36.65 -23.10
C ALA A 631 3.80 -35.85 -22.23
N THR A 632 4.29 -35.03 -21.30
CA THR A 632 3.44 -34.18 -20.46
C THR A 632 2.73 -33.11 -21.28
N ARG A 633 3.40 -32.47 -22.25
CA ARG A 633 2.73 -31.54 -23.20
C ARG A 633 1.61 -32.22 -24.00
N GLY A 634 1.76 -33.51 -24.31
CA GLY A 634 0.72 -34.33 -24.94
C GLY A 634 -0.43 -34.75 -24.01
N GLY A 635 -0.52 -34.21 -22.79
CA GLY A 635 -1.63 -34.45 -21.86
C GLY A 635 -1.39 -35.54 -20.81
N ARG A 636 -0.19 -36.15 -20.76
CA ARG A 636 0.15 -37.13 -19.71
C ARG A 636 0.45 -36.43 -18.38
N VAL A 637 -0.39 -36.68 -17.38
CA VAL A 637 -0.20 -36.17 -16.01
C VAL A 637 0.27 -37.32 -15.12
N ASP A 638 1.56 -37.33 -14.76
CA ASP A 638 2.07 -38.26 -13.76
C ASP A 638 1.76 -37.74 -12.34
N ALA A 639 1.64 -38.64 -11.35
CA ALA A 639 1.45 -38.25 -9.96
C ALA A 639 2.63 -37.41 -9.45
N MET A 640 2.33 -36.27 -8.82
CA MET A 640 3.33 -35.32 -8.34
C MET A 640 4.12 -35.89 -7.16
N ASN A 641 5.24 -36.57 -7.42
CA ASN A 641 6.10 -37.21 -6.41
C ASN A 641 7.56 -36.72 -6.46
N ALA A 642 7.78 -35.45 -6.82
CA ALA A 642 9.12 -34.85 -6.89
C ALA A 642 9.37 -33.91 -5.69
N PRO A 643 10.47 -34.05 -4.94
CA PRO A 643 10.82 -33.11 -3.86
C PRO A 643 11.00 -31.66 -4.31
N VAL A 644 11.59 -31.47 -5.49
CA VAL A 644 11.87 -30.15 -6.09
C VAL A 644 11.22 -30.08 -7.46
N VAL A 645 10.53 -28.97 -7.73
CA VAL A 645 9.93 -28.65 -9.02
C VAL A 645 10.62 -27.42 -9.62
N ILE A 646 10.98 -27.47 -10.90
CA ILE A 646 11.49 -26.32 -11.64
C ILE A 646 10.35 -25.70 -12.44
N SER A 647 10.15 -24.40 -12.29
CA SER A 647 9.26 -23.59 -13.13
C SER A 647 10.10 -22.56 -13.88
N SER A 648 10.00 -22.54 -15.21
CA SER A 648 10.73 -21.57 -16.02
C SER A 648 9.77 -20.81 -16.91
N LEU A 649 9.71 -19.49 -16.69
CA LEU A 649 8.98 -18.55 -17.54
C LEU A 649 9.93 -17.59 -18.26
N GLY A 650 11.22 -17.97 -18.38
CA GLY A 650 12.21 -17.13 -19.04
C GLY A 650 11.88 -16.83 -20.50
N SER A 651 11.13 -17.69 -21.18
CA SER A 651 10.63 -17.46 -22.54
C SER A 651 9.58 -16.34 -22.64
N PHE A 652 8.99 -15.93 -21.52
CA PHE A 652 8.05 -14.81 -21.41
C PHE A 652 8.72 -13.55 -20.87
N GLU A 653 10.05 -13.48 -20.93
CA GLU A 653 10.87 -12.35 -20.47
C GLU A 653 10.73 -12.02 -18.97
N VAL A 654 10.20 -12.95 -18.18
CA VAL A 654 10.06 -12.79 -16.73
C VAL A 654 11.42 -12.97 -16.06
N LYS A 655 11.92 -11.91 -15.41
CA LYS A 655 13.23 -11.91 -14.72
C LYS A 655 13.23 -12.69 -13.41
N SER A 656 12.16 -12.59 -12.62
CA SER A 656 12.02 -13.25 -11.32
C SER A 656 10.55 -13.46 -10.99
N GLY A 657 10.24 -14.45 -10.16
CA GLY A 657 8.88 -14.71 -9.68
C GLY A 657 8.91 -15.57 -8.43
N ALA A 658 7.92 -15.45 -7.56
CA ALA A 658 7.80 -16.29 -6.38
C ALA A 658 6.86 -17.47 -6.68
N PRO A 659 7.38 -18.66 -7.00
CA PRO A 659 6.52 -19.80 -7.31
C PRO A 659 5.85 -20.32 -6.04
N ILE A 660 4.74 -21.03 -6.22
CA ILE A 660 4.05 -21.72 -5.13
C ILE A 660 4.66 -23.11 -4.94
N VAL A 661 4.77 -23.55 -3.68
CA VAL A 661 5.16 -24.94 -3.34
C VAL A 661 3.89 -25.77 -3.16
N VAL A 662 3.78 -26.85 -3.92
CA VAL A 662 2.62 -27.75 -3.89
C VAL A 662 3.04 -29.10 -3.31
N PRO A 663 2.55 -29.49 -2.12
CA PRO A 663 2.83 -30.81 -1.54
C PRO A 663 2.41 -31.95 -2.49
N PRO A 664 3.19 -33.04 -2.57
CA PRO A 664 4.23 -33.45 -1.61
C PRO A 664 5.61 -32.82 -1.85
N SER A 665 5.77 -31.97 -2.87
CA SER A 665 7.01 -31.21 -3.08
C SER A 665 7.29 -30.27 -1.92
N VAL A 666 8.56 -30.13 -1.59
CA VAL A 666 9.03 -29.26 -0.50
C VAL A 666 9.60 -27.95 -1.01
N CYS A 667 9.82 -27.86 -2.34
CA CYS A 667 10.43 -26.71 -2.97
C CYS A 667 10.03 -26.54 -4.44
N THR A 668 9.84 -25.29 -4.85
CA THR A 668 9.74 -24.90 -6.26
C THR A 668 10.82 -23.87 -6.58
N LEU A 669 11.65 -24.15 -7.57
CA LEU A 669 12.66 -23.25 -8.12
C LEU A 669 12.12 -22.56 -9.36
N PHE A 670 12.00 -21.24 -9.30
CA PHE A 670 11.74 -20.41 -10.47
C PHE A 670 13.04 -20.00 -11.15
N VAL A 671 13.10 -20.16 -12.47
CA VAL A 671 14.24 -19.78 -13.30
C VAL A 671 13.80 -18.67 -14.26
N GLY A 672 14.32 -17.48 -14.03
CA GLY A 672 14.05 -16.30 -14.84
C GLY A 672 14.80 -16.23 -16.16
N THR A 673 14.51 -15.18 -16.93
CA THR A 673 15.24 -14.86 -18.17
C THR A 673 16.65 -14.33 -17.89
N ALA A 674 17.56 -14.55 -18.84
CA ALA A 674 18.89 -13.98 -18.79
C ALA A 674 18.83 -12.45 -18.95
N HIS A 675 19.50 -11.72 -18.06
CA HIS A 675 19.53 -10.25 -18.07
C HIS A 675 20.88 -9.75 -17.54
N ARG A 676 21.20 -8.47 -17.79
CA ARG A 676 22.46 -7.89 -17.32
C ARG A 676 22.29 -7.27 -15.94
N GLU A 677 23.21 -7.62 -15.04
CA GLU A 677 23.33 -7.04 -13.71
C GLU A 677 24.74 -6.49 -13.47
N LEU A 678 24.84 -5.51 -12.57
CA LEU A 678 26.13 -4.95 -12.11
C LEU A 678 26.59 -5.75 -10.89
N ILE A 679 27.58 -6.62 -11.10
CA ILE A 679 28.17 -7.41 -10.00
C ILE A 679 29.32 -6.60 -9.38
N PRO A 680 29.26 -6.32 -8.06
CA PRO A 680 30.37 -5.68 -7.36
C PRO A 680 31.62 -6.57 -7.40
N ASN A 681 32.70 -6.06 -7.97
CA ASN A 681 34.03 -6.66 -7.88
C ASN A 681 34.96 -5.64 -7.22
N LYS A 682 35.84 -6.10 -6.32
CA LYS A 682 36.56 -5.33 -5.29
C LYS A 682 37.24 -4.03 -5.75
N SER A 683 37.45 -3.82 -7.05
CA SER A 683 38.03 -2.61 -7.63
C SER A 683 37.19 -1.93 -8.73
N LYS A 684 36.25 -2.62 -9.40
CA LYS A 684 35.36 -2.08 -10.45
C LYS A 684 34.08 -2.92 -10.54
N ASN A 685 32.92 -2.29 -10.66
CA ASN A 685 31.67 -3.00 -10.94
C ASN A 685 31.75 -3.63 -12.34
N GLU A 686 31.47 -4.92 -12.44
CA GLU A 686 31.49 -5.68 -13.70
C GLU A 686 30.04 -5.93 -14.13
N SER A 687 29.68 -5.54 -15.36
CA SER A 687 28.38 -5.90 -15.92
C SER A 687 28.44 -7.32 -16.46
N ALA A 688 27.70 -8.23 -15.84
CA ALA A 688 27.63 -9.65 -16.22
C ALA A 688 26.20 -10.01 -16.61
N GLU A 689 26.06 -11.00 -17.48
CA GLU A 689 24.77 -11.60 -17.79
C GLU A 689 24.48 -12.69 -16.74
N VAL A 690 23.33 -12.59 -16.10
CA VAL A 690 22.89 -13.45 -15.01
C VAL A 690 21.48 -13.97 -15.27
N ILE A 691 21.13 -15.04 -14.58
CA ILE A 691 19.75 -15.46 -14.38
C ILE A 691 19.41 -15.37 -12.88
N THR A 692 18.22 -14.88 -12.56
CA THR A 692 17.73 -14.89 -11.18
C THR A 692 17.03 -16.21 -10.90
N LEU A 693 17.47 -16.87 -9.82
CA LEU A 693 16.91 -18.10 -9.30
C LEU A 693 16.08 -17.74 -8.06
N SER A 694 14.76 -17.95 -8.12
CA SER A 694 13.88 -17.70 -6.98
C SER A 694 13.40 -19.03 -6.40
N LEU A 695 13.82 -19.32 -5.17
CA LEU A 695 13.54 -20.59 -4.51
C LEU A 695 12.45 -20.38 -3.46
N THR A 696 11.26 -20.96 -3.68
CA THR A 696 10.23 -21.06 -2.63
C THR A 696 10.29 -22.45 -2.01
N PHE A 697 10.22 -22.55 -0.68
CA PHE A 697 10.29 -23.81 0.06
C PHE A 697 9.34 -23.84 1.27
N ASP A 698 8.98 -25.04 1.72
CA ASP A 698 8.17 -25.24 2.92
C ASP A 698 9.04 -25.25 4.19
N HIS A 699 8.79 -24.29 5.09
CA HIS A 699 9.54 -24.10 6.32
C HIS A 699 9.41 -25.24 7.34
N ARG A 700 8.44 -26.14 7.15
CA ARG A 700 8.33 -27.37 7.95
C ARG A 700 9.47 -28.36 7.66
N VAL A 701 10.09 -28.28 6.48
CA VAL A 701 11.12 -29.22 6.03
C VAL A 701 12.50 -28.57 5.91
N VAL A 702 12.56 -27.30 5.52
CA VAL A 702 13.80 -26.59 5.20
C VAL A 702 13.86 -25.27 5.98
N ASN A 703 15.00 -24.96 6.60
CA ASN A 703 15.24 -23.65 7.21
C ASN A 703 15.97 -22.70 6.24
N GLY A 704 16.00 -21.39 6.55
CA GLY A 704 16.56 -20.38 5.66
C GLY A 704 18.05 -20.61 5.33
N ALA A 705 18.86 -21.07 6.29
CA ALA A 705 20.27 -21.36 6.06
C ALA A 705 20.48 -22.55 5.10
N SER A 706 19.71 -23.63 5.26
CA SER A 706 19.77 -24.81 4.38
C SER A 706 19.32 -24.47 2.97
N ALA A 707 18.29 -23.63 2.84
CA ALA A 707 17.80 -23.15 1.56
C ALA A 707 18.82 -22.25 0.86
N ALA A 708 19.44 -21.30 1.58
CA ALA A 708 20.50 -20.45 1.03
C ALA A 708 21.71 -21.28 0.59
N ALA A 709 22.10 -22.30 1.36
CA ALA A 709 23.19 -23.20 1.00
C ALA A 709 22.88 -23.99 -0.28
N PHE A 710 21.65 -24.50 -0.40
CA PHE A 710 21.21 -25.22 -1.61
C PHE A 710 21.15 -24.32 -2.84
N ALA A 711 20.60 -23.11 -2.72
CA ALA A 711 20.56 -22.14 -3.81
C ALA A 711 21.97 -21.72 -4.27
N ASN A 712 22.91 -21.56 -3.32
CA ASN A 712 24.30 -21.29 -3.63
C ASN A 712 25.01 -22.49 -4.29
N GLU A 713 24.66 -23.72 -3.93
CA GLU A 713 25.15 -24.91 -4.63
C GLU A 713 24.61 -24.98 -6.07
N ILE A 714 23.32 -24.72 -6.29
CA ILE A 714 22.74 -24.61 -7.65
C ILE A 714 23.49 -23.54 -8.45
N LYS A 715 23.72 -22.36 -7.87
CA LYS A 715 24.51 -21.29 -8.48
C LYS A 715 25.90 -21.79 -8.90
N LYS A 716 26.65 -22.44 -8.01
CA LYS A 716 27.98 -22.99 -8.34
C LYS A 716 27.93 -24.01 -9.47
N GLN A 717 26.93 -24.88 -9.49
CA GLN A 717 26.75 -25.88 -10.55
C GLN A 717 26.45 -25.23 -11.91
N ILE A 718 25.65 -24.14 -11.92
CA ILE A 718 25.32 -23.37 -13.14
C ILE A 718 26.55 -22.59 -13.63
N GLU A 719 27.22 -21.84 -12.75
CA GLU A 719 28.37 -21.01 -13.10
C GLU A 719 29.60 -21.85 -13.50
N GLY A 720 29.71 -23.09 -12.98
CA GLY A 720 30.75 -24.05 -13.31
C GLY A 720 30.36 -25.08 -14.37
N PHE A 721 29.21 -24.93 -15.02
CA PHE A 721 28.62 -26.00 -15.82
C PHE A 721 29.51 -26.43 -17.00
N LYS A 722 29.69 -27.75 -17.14
CA LYS A 722 30.31 -28.39 -18.29
C LYS A 722 29.53 -29.65 -18.61
N ILE A 723 29.30 -29.91 -19.91
CA ILE A 723 28.64 -31.14 -20.35
C ILE A 723 29.50 -32.35 -19.91
N PRO A 724 28.98 -33.25 -19.06
CA PRO A 724 29.73 -34.42 -18.62
C PRO A 724 30.04 -35.34 -19.80
N GLN A 725 31.28 -35.83 -19.87
CA GLN A 725 31.65 -36.87 -20.84
C GLN A 725 31.11 -38.23 -20.38
N SER A 726 30.61 -39.05 -21.30
CA SER A 726 30.11 -40.39 -21.00
C SER A 726 31.24 -41.29 -20.50
N ALA A 727 31.38 -41.45 -19.18
CA ALA A 727 32.22 -42.49 -18.61
C ALA A 727 31.44 -43.82 -18.64
N SER A 728 31.95 -44.82 -19.35
CA SER A 728 31.55 -46.21 -19.19
C SER A 728 31.84 -46.62 -17.74
N ARG A 729 30.79 -46.90 -16.95
CA ARG A 729 30.96 -47.48 -15.60
C ARG A 729 31.59 -48.86 -15.76
N SER A 730 32.87 -49.00 -15.44
CA SER A 730 33.48 -50.29 -15.12
C SER A 730 32.89 -50.77 -13.80
N VAL A 731 32.17 -51.89 -13.85
CA VAL A 731 31.70 -52.61 -12.67
C VAL A 731 32.91 -53.30 -12.04
N SER A 732 33.31 -52.92 -10.84
CA SER A 732 34.15 -53.75 -9.98
C SER A 732 33.24 -54.41 -8.93
N THR A 733 33.15 -55.73 -9.02
CA THR A 733 32.55 -56.68 -8.07
C THR A 733 33.06 -56.52 -6.65
#